data_AF-A0A7G2TN71-F1
#
_entry.id   AF-A0A7G2TN71-F1
#
_cell.length_a   1.000
_cell.length_b   1.000
_cell.length_c   1.000
_cell.angle_alpha   90.00
_cell.angle_beta   90.00
_cell.angle_gamma   90.00
#
_symmetry.space_group_name_H-M   'P 1'
#
loop_
_entity.id
_entity.type
_entity.pdbx_description
1 polymer ?
#
loop_
_entity_poly.entity_id
_entity_poly.type
_entity_poly.pdbx_seq_one_letter_code
_entity_poly.pdbx_strand_id
1 'polypeptide(L)'
;MKDMPEIASDCDAAQHRAQWCQDVLNTAPDRFAAGRDIARRLGALVEGDRVEFGFWTPELQDWRIADGDVFLEILRPDEAIDLTASQSDVSFDRVLLPVSRCEAFTFAAATGLHAGDRDRVGDFYALVYRGQEGDYHRILDPLAASLPYGAFAPAEIYDLPAMQARRQDKGYFEQVRKDGPHKFAPPTSILQVHVPTATPGGTLASLTRQFERLAARVGAGLTLEPDEELLAGYDAVQLLPVEPTTVYEAGPAFWTDTDSDETRVTAHLMRPDTTNWGYDIVISGMATVNPVLLETARPDELVDLAAVLHNFPHWPKMLVLDVVFGHSDNQGLGVLNSHFFAGPNMYGQNLAYHNPFVRAILLEMQRRKVDFGADGVRVDGAQDFKWWDASTQEMRHDDAYLQEMSDLVQNVAGVDYRPWFVFEDGRPWPQEDWELSSDYRAVIENQKETDPDVFQWGPLTFAHNTPFIYTFWLSKYWRLQEILKRGSNWISGTANHDTLRRGTQVNPKLNINTRLGDTKMEILDKAYDNPAVSILTYAALPGVPMDFLNATARASWGFIRNQDDKYGVKVVSEEAISLKWQVDEYSYSVPGAFRWLKELGFETREDLARFLEFLPALVDVTDYDLNTIATLLNAVEPPLAGPRPITVGGLKQIARAWMDDMHEYCNVSHSTSKLDPVQTNAMRRLRMFRLNNPWLRQNLGPDDHFRYLEPIDGRTVFVALRNAPQGGEVFTVCHMEGGETDDIDPLDLLPDSVSRNDWHLTIRGPGIGADYIGGPLVLRDSMGLVFTRGLDITHLAGEPH
;
A
#
# COMPACT_ATOMS: atom_id res chain seq x y z
N MET A 1 32.57 -32.21 12.40
CA MET A 1 31.14 -32.09 12.75
C MET A 1 31.09 -31.78 14.24
N LYS A 2 30.89 -30.52 14.61
CA LYS A 2 30.61 -30.17 16.02
C LYS A 2 29.23 -30.75 16.36
N ASP A 3 29.06 -31.29 17.56
CA ASP A 3 27.80 -31.80 18.10
C ASP A 3 26.67 -30.80 17.80
N MET A 4 25.86 -31.09 16.79
CA MET A 4 24.62 -30.36 16.55
C MET A 4 23.57 -30.98 17.46
N PRO A 5 22.80 -30.17 18.21
CA PRO A 5 21.73 -30.72 19.04
C PRO A 5 20.72 -31.45 18.17
N GLU A 6 20.43 -32.69 18.55
CA GLU A 6 19.40 -33.52 17.94
C GLU A 6 18.03 -32.86 18.16
N ILE A 7 17.19 -32.80 17.11
CA ILE A 7 15.84 -32.26 17.21
C ILE A 7 15.02 -33.23 18.07
N ALA A 8 14.48 -32.76 19.19
CA ALA A 8 13.73 -33.58 20.12
C ALA A 8 12.34 -32.98 20.41
N SER A 9 11.30 -33.81 20.31
CA SER A 9 9.93 -33.44 20.67
C SER A 9 9.78 -33.23 22.18
N ASP A 10 9.12 -32.14 22.57
CA ASP A 10 8.66 -31.88 23.93
C ASP A 10 7.15 -32.18 24.03
N CYS A 11 6.81 -33.47 24.13
CA CYS A 11 5.42 -33.93 24.19
C CYS A 11 4.67 -33.42 25.41
N ASP A 12 5.37 -33.20 26.53
CA ASP A 12 4.76 -32.68 27.75
C ASP A 12 4.33 -31.22 27.57
N ALA A 13 5.16 -30.39 26.93
CA ALA A 13 4.78 -29.03 26.58
C ALA A 13 3.63 -28.97 25.57
N ALA A 14 3.64 -29.82 24.53
CA ALA A 14 2.54 -29.91 23.57
C ALA A 14 1.22 -30.30 24.26
N GLN A 15 1.25 -31.30 25.16
CA GLN A 15 0.08 -31.73 25.92
C GLN A 15 -0.41 -30.65 26.89
N HIS A 16 0.52 -29.94 27.55
CA HIS A 16 0.18 -28.82 28.42
C HIS A 16 -0.49 -27.68 27.64
N ARG A 17 -0.02 -27.38 26.42
CA ARG A 17 -0.63 -26.37 25.56
C ARG A 17 -2.03 -26.78 25.10
N ALA A 18 -2.24 -28.06 24.77
CA ALA A 18 -3.56 -28.59 24.45
C ALA A 18 -4.53 -28.53 25.65
N GLN A 19 -4.06 -28.85 26.86
CA GLN A 19 -4.86 -28.71 28.09
C GLN A 19 -5.20 -27.26 28.39
N TRP A 20 -4.23 -26.34 28.24
CA TRP A 20 -4.47 -24.91 28.37
C TRP A 20 -5.53 -24.42 27.37
N CYS A 21 -5.44 -24.85 26.11
CA CYS A 21 -6.45 -24.53 25.10
C CYS A 21 -7.84 -25.01 25.52
N GLN A 22 -7.95 -26.23 26.04
CA GLN A 22 -9.20 -26.78 26.56
C GLN A 22 -9.76 -25.93 27.72
N ASP A 23 -8.90 -25.51 28.64
CA ASP A 23 -9.28 -24.69 29.78
C ASP A 23 -9.78 -23.30 29.32
N VAL A 24 -9.10 -22.67 28.36
CA VAL A 24 -9.55 -21.40 27.74
C VAL A 24 -10.92 -21.58 27.08
N LEU A 25 -11.11 -22.61 26.26
CA LEU A 25 -12.39 -22.89 25.59
C LEU A 25 -13.53 -23.14 26.60
N ASN A 26 -13.24 -23.72 27.75
CA ASN A 26 -14.22 -24.03 28.80
C ASN A 26 -14.55 -22.83 29.71
N THR A 27 -13.64 -21.85 29.84
CA THR A 27 -13.75 -20.78 30.84
C THR A 27 -14.00 -19.40 30.25
N ALA A 28 -13.67 -19.19 28.97
CA ALA A 28 -13.95 -17.94 28.28
C ALA A 28 -15.46 -17.67 28.19
N PRO A 29 -15.88 -16.39 28.18
CA PRO A 29 -17.31 -16.02 28.13
C PRO A 29 -17.99 -16.46 26.83
N ASP A 30 -17.25 -16.50 25.72
CA ASP A 30 -17.70 -16.95 24.41
C ASP A 30 -16.52 -17.49 23.57
N ARG A 31 -16.85 -18.05 22.40
CA ARG A 31 -15.86 -18.63 21.48
C ARG A 31 -14.93 -17.60 20.86
N PHE A 32 -15.36 -16.35 20.69
CA PHE A 32 -14.50 -15.29 20.15
C PHE A 32 -13.46 -14.85 21.17
N ALA A 33 -13.86 -14.64 22.43
CA ALA A 33 -12.95 -14.38 23.54
C ALA A 33 -11.91 -15.51 23.69
N ALA A 34 -12.35 -16.77 23.66
CA ALA A 34 -11.42 -17.91 23.63
C ALA A 34 -10.47 -17.85 22.43
N GLY A 35 -11.02 -17.57 21.24
CA GLY A 35 -10.25 -17.42 20.01
C GLY A 35 -9.17 -16.35 20.09
N ARG A 36 -9.45 -15.20 20.71
CA ARG A 36 -8.48 -14.11 20.89
C ARG A 36 -7.29 -14.52 21.76
N ASP A 37 -7.54 -15.31 22.81
CA ASP A 37 -6.47 -15.82 23.67
C ASP A 37 -5.66 -16.91 22.97
N ILE A 38 -6.34 -17.82 22.26
CA ILE A 38 -5.70 -18.94 21.54
C ILE A 38 -4.89 -18.45 20.35
N ALA A 39 -5.39 -17.48 19.56
CA ALA A 39 -4.71 -16.96 18.38
C ALA A 39 -3.28 -16.46 18.69
N ARG A 40 -3.07 -15.86 19.87
CA ARG A 40 -1.74 -15.43 20.36
C ARG A 40 -0.74 -16.56 20.53
N ARG A 41 -1.21 -17.81 20.56
CA ARG A 41 -0.42 -19.04 20.72
C ARG A 41 -0.36 -19.89 19.45
N LEU A 42 -0.82 -19.37 18.31
CA LEU A 42 -0.71 -20.02 17.00
C LEU A 42 0.55 -19.57 16.24
N GLY A 43 0.94 -20.38 15.25
CA GLY A 43 2.21 -20.30 14.53
C GLY A 43 3.41 -20.75 15.37
N ALA A 44 4.63 -20.51 14.89
CA ALA A 44 5.86 -20.82 15.63
C ALA A 44 6.23 -19.71 16.62
N LEU A 45 6.43 -20.07 17.88
CA LEU A 45 6.82 -19.18 18.97
C LEU A 45 8.13 -19.65 19.59
N VAL A 46 9.18 -18.84 19.47
CA VAL A 46 10.49 -19.10 20.06
C VAL A 46 10.48 -18.70 21.54
N GLU A 47 10.62 -19.69 22.44
CA GLU A 47 10.64 -19.52 23.89
C GLU A 47 11.95 -20.12 24.46
N GLY A 48 13.02 -19.33 24.47
CA GLY A 48 14.33 -19.79 24.95
C GLY A 48 14.97 -20.79 23.99
N ASP A 49 15.21 -22.03 24.47
CA ASP A 49 15.74 -23.15 23.67
C ASP A 49 14.65 -24.05 23.07
N ARG A 50 13.38 -23.74 23.35
CA ARG A 50 12.21 -24.44 22.84
C ARG A 50 11.47 -23.59 21.81
N VAL A 51 10.88 -24.24 20.82
CA VAL A 51 9.87 -23.64 19.94
C VAL A 51 8.55 -24.35 20.15
N GLU A 52 7.50 -23.58 20.36
CA GLU A 52 6.13 -24.07 20.43
C GLU A 52 5.37 -23.71 19.15
N PHE A 53 4.51 -24.60 18.70
CA PHE A 53 3.75 -24.49 17.47
C PHE A 53 2.26 -24.68 17.77
N GLY A 54 1.42 -23.86 17.15
CA GLY A 54 -0.04 -23.98 17.24
C GLY A 54 -0.72 -23.74 15.89
N PHE A 55 -1.70 -24.56 15.55
CA PHE A 55 -2.46 -24.44 14.32
C PHE A 55 -3.96 -24.54 14.61
N TRP A 56 -4.77 -23.76 13.89
CA TRP A 56 -6.21 -23.95 13.84
C TRP A 56 -6.56 -24.79 12.60
N THR A 57 -6.96 -26.03 12.82
CA THR A 57 -7.11 -27.07 11.80
C THR A 57 -8.45 -27.79 11.90
N PRO A 58 -9.58 -27.08 11.77
CA PRO A 58 -10.91 -27.71 11.77
C PRO A 58 -11.07 -28.77 10.66
N GLU A 59 -10.40 -28.59 9.53
CA GLU A 59 -10.42 -29.49 8.37
C GLU A 59 -9.96 -30.92 8.71
N LEU A 60 -9.05 -31.09 9.66
CA LEU A 60 -8.61 -32.42 10.10
C LEU A 60 -9.75 -33.19 10.79
N GLN A 61 -10.69 -32.49 11.43
CA GLN A 61 -11.89 -33.11 11.99
C GLN A 61 -12.91 -33.42 10.90
N ASP A 62 -13.11 -32.49 9.97
CA ASP A 62 -14.05 -32.67 8.84
C ASP A 62 -13.67 -33.89 7.99
N TRP A 63 -12.37 -34.07 7.76
CA TRP A 63 -11.81 -35.21 7.03
C TRP A 63 -11.61 -36.46 7.89
N ARG A 64 -11.82 -36.36 9.21
CA ARG A 64 -11.68 -37.44 10.19
C ARG A 64 -10.30 -38.09 10.20
N ILE A 65 -9.24 -37.26 10.11
CA ILE A 65 -7.86 -37.71 10.22
C ILE A 65 -7.56 -38.12 11.68
N ALA A 66 -6.93 -39.28 11.85
CA ALA A 66 -6.57 -39.81 13.16
C ALA A 66 -5.35 -39.08 13.75
N ASP A 67 -5.29 -38.96 15.07
CA ASP A 67 -4.21 -38.26 15.78
C ASP A 67 -2.81 -38.81 15.43
N GLY A 68 -2.69 -40.13 15.26
CA GLY A 68 -1.44 -40.80 14.92
C GLY A 68 -0.97 -40.58 13.46
N ASP A 69 -1.77 -39.91 12.64
CA ASP A 69 -1.48 -39.58 11.25
C ASP A 69 -1.21 -38.08 11.05
N VAL A 70 -1.09 -37.31 12.13
CA VAL A 70 -0.78 -35.87 12.10
C VAL A 70 0.57 -35.63 12.77
N PHE A 71 1.43 -34.86 12.10
CA PHE A 71 2.79 -34.55 12.56
C PHE A 71 3.12 -33.09 12.33
N LEU A 72 4.02 -32.54 13.14
CA LEU A 72 4.75 -31.34 12.77
C LEU A 72 5.95 -31.77 11.94
N GLU A 73 6.05 -31.27 10.71
CA GLU A 73 7.21 -31.46 9.86
C GLU A 73 8.22 -30.34 10.11
N ILE A 74 9.47 -30.72 10.36
CA ILE A 74 10.63 -29.82 10.38
C ILE A 74 11.54 -30.19 9.22
N LEU A 75 11.95 -29.19 8.46
CA LEU A 75 12.88 -29.30 7.35
C LEU A 75 14.14 -28.48 7.68
N ARG A 76 15.22 -29.17 8.00
CA ARG A 76 16.53 -28.56 8.26
C ARG A 76 17.37 -28.65 7.00
N PRO A 77 17.83 -27.53 6.41
CA PRO A 77 18.64 -27.61 5.21
C PRO A 77 20.00 -28.24 5.50
N ASP A 78 20.46 -29.12 4.62
CA ASP A 78 21.77 -29.82 4.73
C ASP A 78 22.94 -28.82 4.68
N GLU A 79 22.76 -27.72 3.93
CA GLU A 79 23.73 -26.66 3.70
C GLU A 79 23.10 -25.28 3.90
N ALA A 80 23.93 -24.25 4.08
CA ALA A 80 23.42 -22.88 4.19
C ALA A 80 22.75 -22.44 2.87
N ILE A 81 21.53 -21.92 2.95
CA ILE A 81 20.78 -21.42 1.80
C ILE A 81 21.16 -19.96 1.53
N ASP A 82 21.50 -19.64 0.29
CA ASP A 82 21.61 -18.26 -0.20
C ASP A 82 20.24 -17.77 -0.68
N LEU A 83 19.58 -16.94 0.12
CA LEU A 83 18.27 -16.37 -0.22
C LEU A 83 18.33 -15.33 -1.35
N THR A 84 19.53 -14.91 -1.78
CA THR A 84 19.71 -13.99 -2.91
C THR A 84 19.82 -14.70 -4.26
N ALA A 85 19.99 -16.02 -4.26
CA ALA A 85 19.99 -16.82 -5.47
C ALA A 85 18.59 -16.79 -6.13
N SER A 86 18.54 -16.65 -7.46
CA SER A 86 17.27 -16.65 -8.19
C SER A 86 16.57 -18.01 -8.12
N GLN A 87 17.35 -19.10 -8.11
CA GLN A 87 16.85 -20.46 -7.99
C GLN A 87 17.95 -21.38 -7.42
N SER A 88 17.54 -22.43 -6.69
CA SER A 88 18.44 -23.43 -6.13
C SER A 88 17.71 -24.73 -5.82
N ASP A 89 18.36 -25.88 -6.04
CA ASP A 89 17.89 -27.16 -5.51
C ASP A 89 18.52 -27.39 -4.13
N VAL A 90 17.70 -27.59 -3.10
CA VAL A 90 18.14 -27.72 -1.71
C VAL A 90 17.59 -29.02 -1.13
N SER A 91 18.46 -29.78 -0.48
CA SER A 91 18.05 -30.92 0.33
C SER A 91 17.90 -30.54 1.80
N PHE A 92 16.89 -31.13 2.42
CA PHE A 92 16.53 -30.95 3.80
C PHE A 92 16.46 -32.31 4.51
N ASP A 93 17.05 -32.39 5.69
CA ASP A 93 16.73 -33.40 6.69
C ASP A 93 15.30 -33.16 7.20
N ARG A 94 14.46 -34.18 7.11
CA ARG A 94 13.06 -34.15 7.52
C ARG A 94 12.90 -34.83 8.88
N VAL A 95 12.27 -34.14 9.81
CA VAL A 95 11.87 -34.68 11.11
C VAL A 95 10.36 -34.54 11.29
N LEU A 96 9.69 -35.64 11.58
CA LEU A 96 8.26 -35.68 11.90
C LEU A 96 8.06 -35.81 13.40
N LEU A 97 7.50 -34.78 14.01
CA LEU A 97 7.29 -34.69 15.45
C LEU A 97 5.82 -34.99 15.79
N PRO A 98 5.55 -35.70 16.91
CA PRO A 98 4.18 -35.93 17.37
C PRO A 98 3.49 -34.63 17.77
N VAL A 99 2.16 -34.62 17.68
CA VAL A 99 1.32 -33.47 18.05
C VAL A 99 0.33 -33.83 19.17
N SER A 100 -0.15 -32.81 19.89
CA SER A 100 -1.28 -32.89 20.82
C SER A 100 -2.43 -32.05 20.29
N ARG A 101 -3.65 -32.59 20.25
CA ARG A 101 -4.84 -31.88 19.76
C ARG A 101 -5.81 -31.52 20.89
N CYS A 102 -6.49 -30.39 20.72
CA CYS A 102 -7.62 -29.97 21.55
C CYS A 102 -8.70 -29.36 20.64
N GLU A 103 -9.86 -30.01 20.54
CA GLU A 103 -10.89 -29.65 19.56
C GLU A 103 -10.26 -29.41 18.17
N ALA A 104 -10.48 -28.24 17.56
CA ALA A 104 -10.00 -27.88 16.23
C ALA A 104 -8.55 -27.33 16.24
N PHE A 105 -7.81 -27.44 17.34
CA PHE A 105 -6.46 -26.93 17.48
C PHE A 105 -5.43 -28.06 17.60
N THR A 106 -4.29 -27.86 16.95
CA THR A 106 -3.17 -28.81 16.95
C THR A 106 -1.92 -28.10 17.46
N PHE A 107 -1.25 -28.71 18.43
CA PHE A 107 -0.06 -28.17 19.09
C PHE A 107 1.12 -29.13 19.03
N ALA A 108 2.32 -28.57 18.93
CA ALA A 108 3.58 -29.29 19.02
C ALA A 108 4.63 -28.42 19.72
N ALA A 109 5.67 -29.05 20.26
CA ALA A 109 6.79 -28.35 20.84
C ALA A 109 8.07 -29.16 20.62
N ALA A 110 9.20 -28.47 20.42
CA ALA A 110 10.49 -29.12 20.23
C ALA A 110 11.67 -28.26 20.70
N THR A 111 12.77 -28.95 20.99
CA THR A 111 14.08 -28.37 21.31
C THR A 111 15.10 -28.79 20.25
N GLY A 112 16.25 -28.10 20.20
CA GLY A 112 17.29 -28.37 19.21
C GLY A 112 17.00 -27.84 17.81
N LEU A 113 15.94 -27.02 17.66
CA LEU A 113 15.57 -26.31 16.43
C LEU A 113 16.42 -25.05 16.23
N HIS A 114 16.58 -24.64 14.98
CA HIS A 114 17.24 -23.39 14.61
C HIS A 114 16.19 -22.32 14.25
N ALA A 115 16.13 -21.27 15.05
CA ALA A 115 15.41 -20.06 14.68
C ALA A 115 16.28 -19.17 13.79
N GLY A 116 15.75 -18.77 12.64
CA GLY A 116 16.34 -17.80 11.74
C GLY A 116 16.45 -16.42 12.38
N ASP A 117 17.38 -15.64 11.87
CA ASP A 117 17.57 -14.24 12.21
C ASP A 117 18.08 -13.48 10.97
N ARG A 118 18.55 -12.25 11.18
CA ARG A 118 19.10 -11.41 10.11
C ARG A 118 20.19 -12.10 9.28
N ASP A 119 21.01 -12.93 9.91
CA ASP A 119 22.24 -13.45 9.31
C ASP A 119 22.12 -14.94 8.95
N ARG A 120 21.19 -15.69 9.56
CA ARG A 120 21.04 -17.14 9.34
C ARG A 120 19.62 -17.55 8.98
N VAL A 121 19.52 -18.56 8.12
CA VAL A 121 18.25 -19.23 7.80
C VAL A 121 17.88 -20.20 8.92
N GLY A 122 16.62 -20.17 9.35
CA GLY A 122 16.04 -21.10 10.32
C GLY A 122 15.64 -22.44 9.70
N ASP A 123 15.25 -23.37 10.56
CA ASP A 123 14.56 -24.57 10.08
C ASP A 123 13.16 -24.17 9.53
N PHE A 124 12.70 -24.87 8.50
CA PHE A 124 11.37 -24.67 7.93
C PHE A 124 10.37 -25.63 8.57
N TYR A 125 9.09 -25.24 8.64
CA TYR A 125 8.05 -26.04 9.25
C TYR A 125 6.70 -25.94 8.53
N ALA A 126 5.94 -27.02 8.64
CA ALA A 126 4.53 -27.10 8.30
C ALA A 126 3.87 -28.18 9.15
N LEU A 127 2.55 -28.09 9.35
CA LEU A 127 1.81 -29.24 9.87
C LEU A 127 1.60 -30.20 8.69
N VAL A 128 1.78 -31.50 8.90
CA VAL A 128 1.50 -32.51 7.87
C VAL A 128 0.53 -33.55 8.38
N TYR A 129 -0.30 -34.06 7.48
CA TYR A 129 -1.10 -35.25 7.75
C TYR A 129 -0.92 -36.30 6.67
N ARG A 130 -1.08 -37.56 7.06
CA ARG A 130 -1.05 -38.70 6.15
C ARG A 130 -2.43 -38.97 5.58
N GLY A 131 -2.56 -38.95 4.27
CA GLY A 131 -3.79 -39.27 3.54
C GLY A 131 -4.08 -40.78 3.51
N GLN A 132 -5.24 -41.16 2.94
CA GLN A 132 -5.63 -42.57 2.83
C GLN A 132 -4.68 -43.41 1.96
N GLU A 133 -4.02 -42.79 0.99
CA GLU A 133 -3.07 -43.44 0.08
C GLU A 133 -1.63 -43.47 0.65
N GLY A 134 -1.42 -42.92 1.85
CA GLY A 134 -0.12 -42.86 2.52
C GLY A 134 0.69 -41.59 2.24
N ASP A 135 0.24 -40.75 1.31
CA ASP A 135 0.90 -39.50 0.96
C ASP A 135 0.79 -38.44 2.07
N TYR A 136 1.80 -37.59 2.19
CA TYR A 136 1.79 -36.48 3.13
C TYR A 136 1.25 -35.21 2.48
N HIS A 137 0.36 -34.53 3.18
CA HIS A 137 -0.19 -33.24 2.78
C HIS A 137 0.16 -32.18 3.83
N ARG A 138 0.63 -31.01 3.39
CA ARG A 138 0.97 -29.88 4.26
C ARG A 138 -0.24 -28.99 4.53
N ILE A 139 -0.38 -28.55 5.77
CA ILE A 139 -1.17 -27.40 6.21
C ILE A 139 -0.16 -26.32 6.63
N LEU A 140 -0.23 -25.17 5.96
CA LEU A 140 0.71 -24.07 6.15
C LEU A 140 0.32 -23.19 7.34
N ASP A 141 1.27 -22.40 7.84
CA ASP A 141 1.03 -21.46 8.93
C ASP A 141 0.57 -20.09 8.39
N PRO A 142 -0.70 -19.70 8.55
CA PRO A 142 -1.15 -18.38 8.12
C PRO A 142 -0.53 -17.24 8.93
N LEU A 143 -0.02 -17.50 10.13
CA LEU A 143 0.55 -16.52 11.05
C LEU A 143 2.08 -16.50 11.05
N ALA A 144 2.69 -17.08 10.01
CA ALA A 144 4.13 -17.19 9.85
C ALA A 144 4.85 -15.85 10.03
N ALA A 145 6.02 -15.90 10.68
CA ALA A 145 6.88 -14.74 10.91
C ALA A 145 7.85 -14.47 9.76
N SER A 146 8.18 -15.49 8.95
CA SER A 146 9.07 -15.40 7.79
C SER A 146 8.64 -16.38 6.70
N LEU A 147 8.54 -15.88 5.47
CA LEU A 147 8.14 -16.63 4.27
C LEU A 147 9.07 -16.28 3.09
N PRO A 148 10.35 -16.69 3.12
CA PRO A 148 11.32 -16.29 2.10
C PRO A 148 10.94 -16.76 0.68
N TYR A 149 10.09 -17.78 0.57
CA TYR A 149 9.59 -18.35 -0.69
C TYR A 149 8.07 -18.15 -0.88
N GLY A 150 7.45 -17.20 -0.16
CA GLY A 150 6.05 -16.82 -0.32
C GLY A 150 5.02 -17.69 0.42
N ALA A 151 3.75 -17.31 0.33
CA ALA A 151 2.65 -17.86 1.13
C ALA A 151 2.29 -19.34 0.86
N PHE A 152 2.85 -19.93 -0.21
CA PHE A 152 2.64 -21.32 -0.61
C PHE A 152 3.78 -22.25 -0.16
N ALA A 153 4.79 -21.72 0.52
CA ALA A 153 5.92 -22.48 1.03
C ALA A 153 5.78 -22.80 2.52
N PRO A 154 6.46 -23.84 3.04
CA PRO A 154 6.68 -24.00 4.47
C PRO A 154 7.25 -22.72 5.09
N ALA A 155 6.84 -22.42 6.32
CA ALA A 155 7.29 -21.22 7.02
C ALA A 155 8.68 -21.41 7.63
N GLU A 156 9.49 -20.35 7.70
CA GLU A 156 10.75 -20.37 8.44
C GLU A 156 10.49 -20.04 9.92
N ILE A 157 11.06 -20.81 10.85
CA ILE A 157 11.09 -20.44 12.27
C ILE A 157 11.95 -19.18 12.40
N TYR A 158 11.42 -18.09 12.95
CA TYR A 158 12.14 -16.81 13.05
C TYR A 158 12.16 -16.25 14.47
N ASP A 159 13.30 -15.74 14.93
CA ASP A 159 13.49 -15.17 16.27
C ASP A 159 12.97 -13.72 16.34
N LEU A 160 11.64 -13.58 16.41
CA LEU A 160 10.96 -12.30 16.59
C LEU A 160 11.41 -11.55 17.87
N PRO A 161 11.56 -12.21 19.05
CA PRO A 161 12.09 -11.53 20.24
C PRO A 161 13.47 -10.90 20.01
N ALA A 162 14.40 -11.60 19.36
CA ALA A 162 15.71 -11.03 19.05
C ALA A 162 15.64 -9.89 18.03
N MET A 163 14.79 -9.99 17.01
CA MET A 163 14.54 -8.90 16.05
C MET A 163 14.04 -7.64 16.78
N GLN A 164 13.01 -7.78 17.61
CA GLN A 164 12.48 -6.67 18.44
C GLN A 164 13.50 -6.14 19.44
N ALA A 165 14.37 -6.99 19.98
CA ALA A 165 15.44 -6.57 20.87
C ALA A 165 16.57 -5.80 20.16
N ARG A 166 16.74 -5.95 18.83
CA ARG A 166 17.80 -5.26 18.06
C ARG A 166 17.36 -3.95 17.39
N ARG A 167 16.06 -3.63 17.39
CA ARG A 167 15.54 -2.40 16.77
C ARG A 167 16.20 -1.13 17.35
N GLN A 168 16.45 -0.15 16.48
CA GLN A 168 17.23 1.06 16.80
C GLN A 168 16.37 2.28 17.20
N ASP A 169 15.06 2.13 17.23
CA ASP A 169 14.06 3.17 17.52
C ASP A 169 13.35 2.97 18.86
N LYS A 170 13.90 2.15 19.76
CA LYS A 170 13.33 1.99 21.11
C LYS A 170 13.16 3.32 21.85
N GLY A 171 14.08 4.26 21.61
CA GLY A 171 14.03 5.59 22.19
C GLY A 171 12.86 6.45 21.70
N TYR A 172 12.32 6.18 20.51
CA TYR A 172 11.13 6.84 19.98
C TYR A 172 9.87 6.36 20.73
N PHE A 173 9.67 5.04 20.86
CA PHE A 173 8.53 4.51 21.61
C PHE A 173 8.59 4.85 23.10
N GLU A 174 9.79 4.87 23.71
CA GLU A 174 9.93 5.25 25.11
C GLU A 174 9.47 6.69 25.40
N GLN A 175 9.59 7.61 24.45
CA GLN A 175 9.13 8.99 24.61
C GLN A 175 7.60 9.11 24.72
N VAL A 176 6.85 8.16 24.16
CA VAL A 176 5.38 8.18 24.19
C VAL A 176 4.79 7.30 25.30
N ARG A 177 5.64 6.60 26.07
CA ARG A 177 5.22 5.75 27.20
C ARG A 177 4.40 6.55 28.21
N LYS A 178 3.26 6.00 28.61
CA LYS A 178 2.39 6.54 29.67
C LYS A 178 1.69 5.40 30.42
N ASP A 179 0.92 5.75 31.45
CA ASP A 179 0.04 4.80 32.12
C ASP A 179 -1.09 4.37 31.18
N GLY A 180 -1.01 3.14 30.69
CA GLY A 180 -1.90 2.59 29.66
C GLY A 180 -1.46 2.92 28.22
N PRO A 181 -2.16 2.39 27.19
CA PRO A 181 -1.72 2.51 25.81
C PRO A 181 -1.64 3.96 25.31
N HIS A 182 -0.53 4.34 24.66
CA HIS A 182 -0.46 5.56 23.86
C HIS A 182 -1.45 5.50 22.69
N LYS A 183 -2.00 6.63 22.23
CA LYS A 183 -2.78 6.71 20.97
C LYS A 183 -2.08 7.73 20.10
N PHE A 184 -1.61 7.30 18.95
CA PHE A 184 -0.98 8.21 17.99
C PHE A 184 -2.02 9.17 17.41
N ALA A 185 -1.64 10.44 17.35
CA ALA A 185 -2.41 11.49 16.69
C ALA A 185 -2.21 11.41 15.17
N PRO A 186 -3.14 11.96 14.36
CA PRO A 186 -2.95 12.06 12.92
C PRO A 186 -1.69 12.90 12.57
N PRO A 187 -0.95 12.54 11.52
CA PRO A 187 0.13 13.37 10.98
C PRO A 187 -0.43 14.63 10.28
N THR A 188 0.45 15.52 9.86
CA THR A 188 0.07 16.72 9.10
C THR A 188 0.03 16.47 7.59
N SER A 189 0.81 15.50 7.08
CA SER A 189 0.85 15.09 5.68
C SER A 189 1.44 13.69 5.49
N ILE A 190 1.06 13.00 4.42
CA ILE A 190 1.49 11.63 4.13
C ILE A 190 2.18 11.57 2.76
N LEU A 191 3.35 10.94 2.71
CA LEU A 191 3.91 10.44 1.47
C LEU A 191 3.52 8.98 1.28
N GLN A 192 2.72 8.70 0.26
CA GLN A 192 2.40 7.34 -0.16
C GLN A 192 3.48 6.81 -1.11
N VAL A 193 3.98 5.60 -0.84
CA VAL A 193 5.13 5.01 -1.53
C VAL A 193 4.81 3.60 -2.00
N HIS A 194 4.91 3.37 -3.32
CA HIS A 194 4.97 2.03 -3.86
C HIS A 194 6.41 1.50 -3.78
N VAL A 195 6.69 0.56 -2.87
CA VAL A 195 8.08 0.16 -2.52
C VAL A 195 8.88 -0.31 -3.75
N PRO A 196 8.37 -1.20 -4.62
CA PRO A 196 9.09 -1.67 -5.80
C PRO A 196 9.48 -0.60 -6.81
N THR A 197 8.76 0.52 -6.88
CA THR A 197 9.03 1.60 -7.86
C THR A 197 9.70 2.83 -7.23
N ALA A 198 9.84 2.86 -5.90
CA ALA A 198 10.31 4.03 -5.16
C ALA A 198 11.82 4.30 -5.28
N THR A 199 12.60 3.28 -5.62
CA THR A 199 14.06 3.37 -5.72
C THR A 199 14.57 2.46 -6.82
N PRO A 200 15.81 2.63 -7.33
CA PRO A 200 16.39 1.71 -8.32
C PRO A 200 16.39 0.24 -7.87
N GLY A 201 16.55 -0.01 -6.56
CA GLY A 201 16.59 -1.37 -6.01
C GLY A 201 15.21 -2.00 -5.76
N GLY A 202 14.14 -1.20 -5.64
CA GLY A 202 12.78 -1.70 -5.43
C GLY A 202 12.52 -2.47 -4.12
N THR A 203 13.37 -2.31 -3.11
CA THR A 203 13.29 -3.04 -1.82
C THR A 203 13.18 -2.10 -0.62
N LEU A 204 12.75 -2.65 0.52
CA LEU A 204 12.75 -1.95 1.81
C LEU A 204 14.17 -1.54 2.22
N ALA A 205 15.19 -2.40 2.02
CA ALA A 205 16.59 -2.01 2.25
C ALA A 205 17.04 -0.83 1.37
N SER A 206 16.64 -0.81 0.09
CA SER A 206 16.95 0.30 -0.82
C SER A 206 16.26 1.61 -0.39
N LEU A 207 14.99 1.54 0.00
CA LEU A 207 14.26 2.69 0.55
C LEU A 207 14.85 3.19 1.87
N THR A 208 15.27 2.27 2.74
CA THR A 208 15.95 2.58 4.01
C THR A 208 17.20 3.41 3.77
N ARG A 209 18.09 2.94 2.88
CA ARG A 209 19.32 3.68 2.50
C ARG A 209 19.02 5.07 1.92
N GLN A 210 17.93 5.21 1.18
CA GLN A 210 17.49 6.51 0.65
C GLN A 210 17.10 7.47 1.79
N PHE A 211 16.33 7.01 2.77
CA PHE A 211 15.98 7.83 3.94
C PHE A 211 17.17 8.08 4.88
N GLU A 212 18.12 7.15 5.02
CA GLU A 212 19.36 7.37 5.78
C GLU A 212 20.21 8.48 5.16
N ARG A 213 20.38 8.46 3.83
CA ARG A 213 21.09 9.52 3.10
C ARG A 213 20.42 10.87 3.31
N LEU A 214 19.09 10.91 3.14
CA LEU A 214 18.31 12.11 3.35
C LEU A 214 18.43 12.62 4.79
N ALA A 215 18.29 11.73 5.78
CA ALA A 215 18.42 12.07 7.20
C ALA A 215 19.81 12.64 7.51
N ALA A 216 20.89 12.02 7.03
CA ALA A 216 22.25 12.53 7.22
C ALA A 216 22.41 13.95 6.64
N ARG A 217 21.83 14.20 5.46
CA ARG A 217 21.88 15.49 4.78
C ARG A 217 21.10 16.59 5.50
N VAL A 218 19.86 16.26 5.91
CA VAL A 218 19.00 17.15 6.72
C VAL A 218 19.66 17.48 8.06
N GLY A 219 20.16 16.47 8.78
CA GLY A 219 20.83 16.66 10.08
C GLY A 219 22.10 17.51 10.00
N ALA A 220 22.77 17.53 8.84
CA ALA A 220 23.93 18.39 8.58
C ALA A 220 23.56 19.79 8.07
N GLY A 221 22.27 20.09 7.85
CA GLY A 221 21.81 21.38 7.32
C GLY A 221 22.26 21.64 5.88
N LEU A 222 22.46 20.59 5.07
CA LEU A 222 22.89 20.71 3.68
C LEU A 222 21.68 20.95 2.76
N THR A 223 21.87 21.74 1.70
CA THR A 223 20.88 21.92 0.62
C THR A 223 20.51 20.56 0.03
N LEU A 224 19.22 20.28 -0.17
CA LEU A 224 18.74 19.01 -0.72
C LEU A 224 18.76 19.02 -2.26
N GLU A 225 18.99 17.87 -2.88
CA GLU A 225 18.74 17.70 -4.32
C GLU A 225 17.22 17.61 -4.63
N PRO A 226 16.77 17.88 -5.87
CA PRO A 226 15.36 17.81 -6.23
C PRO A 226 14.66 16.48 -5.91
N ASP A 227 15.33 15.34 -6.09
CA ASP A 227 14.78 14.01 -5.76
C ASP A 227 14.65 13.79 -4.25
N GLU A 228 15.57 14.35 -3.46
CA GLU A 228 15.53 14.32 -2.00
C GLU A 228 14.40 15.21 -1.46
N GLU A 229 14.09 16.32 -2.12
CA GLU A 229 12.98 17.18 -1.76
C GLU A 229 11.63 16.47 -1.86
N LEU A 230 11.47 15.50 -2.78
CA LEU A 230 10.25 14.68 -2.91
C LEU A 230 9.95 13.82 -1.67
N LEU A 231 10.99 13.48 -0.88
CA LEU A 231 10.88 12.64 0.32
C LEU A 231 10.86 13.48 1.62
N ALA A 232 11.20 14.77 1.51
CA ALA A 232 11.31 15.70 2.62
C ALA A 232 10.01 16.49 2.87
N GLY A 233 9.85 16.98 4.10
CA GLY A 233 8.70 17.81 4.51
C GLY A 233 7.44 17.04 4.92
N TYR A 234 7.40 15.72 4.74
CA TYR A 234 6.36 14.85 5.28
C TYR A 234 6.69 14.37 6.70
N ASP A 235 5.67 14.18 7.54
CA ASP A 235 5.76 13.58 8.88
C ASP A 235 5.12 12.19 8.94
N ALA A 236 4.65 11.64 7.81
CA ALA A 236 4.27 10.24 7.68
C ALA A 236 4.64 9.66 6.31
N VAL A 237 4.93 8.36 6.28
CA VAL A 237 5.16 7.56 5.08
C VAL A 237 4.21 6.36 5.10
N GLN A 238 3.36 6.25 4.08
CA GLN A 238 2.50 5.09 3.89
C GLN A 238 3.06 4.16 2.82
N LEU A 239 3.24 2.89 3.15
CA LEU A 239 3.78 1.89 2.22
C LEU A 239 2.67 1.10 1.51
N LEU A 240 2.91 0.78 0.24
CA LEU A 240 2.19 -0.23 -0.52
C LEU A 240 3.14 -0.93 -1.53
N PRO A 241 2.95 -2.22 -1.83
CA PRO A 241 2.39 -3.22 -0.91
C PRO A 241 3.28 -3.44 0.31
N VAL A 242 2.80 -4.17 1.32
CA VAL A 242 3.65 -4.75 2.39
C VAL A 242 3.37 -6.24 2.60
N GLU A 243 2.19 -6.71 2.21
CA GLU A 243 1.70 -8.06 2.46
C GLU A 243 2.07 -9.04 1.36
N PRO A 244 2.30 -10.33 1.70
CA PRO A 244 2.49 -11.37 0.70
C PRO A 244 1.28 -11.46 -0.24
N THR A 245 1.57 -11.46 -1.54
CA THR A 245 0.56 -11.49 -2.60
C THR A 245 0.40 -12.88 -3.18
N THR A 246 -0.54 -13.00 -4.13
CA THR A 246 -0.66 -14.11 -5.08
C THR A 246 0.67 -14.48 -5.76
N VAL A 247 0.76 -15.75 -6.17
CA VAL A 247 1.85 -16.30 -6.98
C VAL A 247 1.38 -16.47 -8.44
N TYR A 248 2.27 -16.94 -9.32
CA TYR A 248 1.91 -17.21 -10.73
C TYR A 248 0.74 -18.21 -10.85
N GLU A 249 -0.36 -17.82 -11.49
CA GLU A 249 -1.57 -18.66 -11.60
C GLU A 249 -1.32 -20.01 -12.29
N ALA A 250 -0.49 -20.02 -13.33
CA ALA A 250 -0.11 -21.22 -14.08
C ALA A 250 1.42 -21.37 -14.21
N GLY A 251 2.19 -20.58 -13.46
CA GLY A 251 3.65 -20.57 -13.51
C GLY A 251 4.29 -21.51 -12.50
N PRO A 252 5.63 -21.56 -12.45
CA PRO A 252 6.32 -22.35 -11.45
C PRO A 252 5.99 -21.83 -10.04
N ALA A 253 5.83 -22.75 -9.10
CA ALA A 253 5.77 -22.41 -7.69
C ALA A 253 7.16 -21.99 -7.18
N PHE A 254 7.20 -21.10 -6.20
CA PHE A 254 8.45 -20.67 -5.55
C PHE A 254 9.08 -21.77 -4.68
N TRP A 255 8.29 -22.77 -4.31
CA TRP A 255 8.72 -23.97 -3.60
C TRP A 255 8.11 -25.19 -4.28
N THR A 256 8.94 -26.11 -4.77
CA THR A 256 8.49 -27.36 -5.39
C THR A 256 9.28 -28.53 -4.83
N ASP A 257 8.61 -29.46 -4.13
CA ASP A 257 9.24 -30.72 -3.74
C ASP A 257 9.55 -31.53 -5.01
N THR A 258 10.83 -31.84 -5.22
CA THR A 258 11.33 -32.61 -6.38
C THR A 258 11.54 -34.07 -6.04
N ASP A 259 11.83 -34.36 -4.77
CA ASP A 259 11.95 -35.70 -4.20
C ASP A 259 11.61 -35.64 -2.71
N SER A 260 10.95 -36.67 -2.17
CA SER A 260 10.64 -36.73 -0.73
C SER A 260 10.50 -38.15 -0.22
N ASP A 261 11.04 -38.41 0.97
CA ASP A 261 10.81 -39.62 1.75
C ASP A 261 10.47 -39.26 3.23
N GLU A 262 10.50 -40.25 4.12
CA GLU A 262 10.19 -40.04 5.55
C GLU A 262 11.24 -39.23 6.32
N THR A 263 12.46 -39.15 5.79
CA THR A 263 13.64 -38.59 6.45
C THR A 263 14.32 -37.46 5.67
N ARG A 264 13.95 -37.26 4.40
CA ARG A 264 14.56 -36.25 3.54
C ARG A 264 13.53 -35.64 2.58
N VAL A 265 13.70 -34.36 2.28
CA VAL A 265 12.99 -33.66 1.20
C VAL A 265 14.02 -32.93 0.35
N THR A 266 13.91 -33.00 -0.97
CA THR A 266 14.66 -32.12 -1.87
C THR A 266 13.66 -31.20 -2.56
N ALA A 267 13.87 -29.89 -2.45
CA ALA A 267 13.00 -28.90 -3.06
C ALA A 267 13.76 -28.02 -4.05
N HIS A 268 13.11 -27.73 -5.17
CA HIS A 268 13.48 -26.66 -6.06
C HIS A 268 12.91 -25.36 -5.51
N LEU A 269 13.78 -24.42 -5.17
CA LEU A 269 13.45 -23.13 -4.60
C LEU A 269 13.67 -22.05 -5.65
N MET A 270 12.71 -21.14 -5.79
CA MET A 270 12.79 -19.99 -6.67
C MET A 270 12.49 -18.72 -5.88
N ARG A 271 13.33 -17.71 -6.02
CA ARG A 271 13.14 -16.43 -5.34
C ARG A 271 11.85 -15.76 -5.84
N PRO A 272 10.97 -15.30 -4.94
CA PRO A 272 9.78 -14.55 -5.31
C PRO A 272 10.10 -13.31 -6.17
N ASP A 273 9.42 -13.19 -7.31
CA ASP A 273 9.63 -12.13 -8.30
C ASP A 273 8.32 -11.61 -8.93
N THR A 274 7.17 -11.84 -8.26
CA THR A 274 5.89 -11.30 -8.72
C THR A 274 5.79 -9.80 -8.48
N THR A 275 5.24 -9.07 -9.46
CA THR A 275 4.97 -7.63 -9.35
C THR A 275 3.48 -7.42 -9.15
N ASN A 276 3.10 -6.70 -8.10
CA ASN A 276 1.71 -6.41 -7.78
C ASN A 276 1.62 -5.08 -7.01
N TRP A 277 0.49 -4.39 -7.14
CA TRP A 277 0.09 -3.26 -6.30
C TRP A 277 -0.05 -3.60 -4.81
N GLY A 278 -0.40 -4.84 -4.48
CA GLY A 278 -0.59 -5.31 -3.10
C GLY A 278 -1.96 -5.81 -2.74
N TYR A 279 -2.92 -5.72 -3.66
CA TYR A 279 -4.32 -5.99 -3.35
C TYR A 279 -4.76 -7.42 -3.62
N ASP A 280 -4.07 -8.14 -4.51
CA ASP A 280 -4.36 -9.57 -4.71
C ASP A 280 -3.61 -10.40 -3.66
N ILE A 281 -4.18 -10.44 -2.46
CA ILE A 281 -3.65 -11.16 -1.31
C ILE A 281 -4.39 -12.48 -1.09
N VAL A 282 -3.74 -13.43 -0.43
CA VAL A 282 -4.30 -14.76 -0.14
C VAL A 282 -4.62 -14.96 1.34
N ILE A 283 -4.53 -13.89 2.15
CA ILE A 283 -4.64 -13.83 3.62
C ILE A 283 -3.55 -14.61 4.38
N SER A 284 -3.17 -15.80 3.90
CA SER A 284 -2.07 -16.58 4.47
C SER A 284 -0.77 -15.78 4.47
N GLY A 285 -0.12 -15.70 5.63
CA GLY A 285 1.19 -15.05 5.77
C GLY A 285 1.16 -13.54 5.95
N MET A 286 -0.01 -12.87 6.04
CA MET A 286 -0.02 -11.39 6.18
C MET A 286 0.55 -10.88 7.51
N ALA A 287 0.84 -11.76 8.47
CA ALA A 287 1.61 -11.41 9.66
C ALA A 287 3.08 -11.05 9.34
N THR A 288 3.65 -11.57 8.24
CA THR A 288 5.03 -11.30 7.78
C THR A 288 5.07 -10.43 6.53
N VAL A 289 6.26 -9.97 6.15
CA VAL A 289 6.52 -9.04 5.04
C VAL A 289 6.58 -9.80 3.72
N ASN A 290 6.06 -9.20 2.66
CA ASN A 290 6.18 -9.73 1.32
C ASN A 290 7.66 -9.95 0.95
N PRO A 291 8.09 -11.18 0.65
CA PRO A 291 9.50 -11.48 0.36
C PRO A 291 10.05 -10.78 -0.89
N VAL A 292 9.19 -10.39 -1.84
CA VAL A 292 9.61 -9.63 -3.03
C VAL A 292 10.20 -8.27 -2.65
N LEU A 293 9.74 -7.69 -1.54
CA LEU A 293 10.17 -6.37 -1.06
C LEU A 293 11.50 -6.41 -0.31
N LEU A 294 12.03 -7.59 -0.05
CA LEU A 294 13.17 -7.81 0.84
C LEU A 294 14.42 -8.13 0.03
N GLU A 295 15.44 -7.28 0.09
CA GLU A 295 16.71 -7.49 -0.61
C GLU A 295 17.38 -8.82 -0.18
N THR A 296 17.35 -9.07 1.12
CA THR A 296 17.95 -10.24 1.79
C THR A 296 16.94 -11.33 2.13
N ALA A 297 15.65 -11.15 1.77
CA ALA A 297 14.52 -11.98 2.19
C ALA A 297 14.35 -12.05 3.73
N ARG A 298 14.82 -11.04 4.48
CA ARG A 298 14.68 -10.96 5.94
C ARG A 298 13.65 -9.93 6.38
N PRO A 299 12.68 -10.31 7.24
CA PRO A 299 11.66 -9.37 7.71
C PRO A 299 12.22 -8.20 8.53
N ASP A 300 13.47 -8.33 9.03
CA ASP A 300 14.26 -7.25 9.66
C ASP A 300 14.28 -5.95 8.85
N GLU A 301 14.23 -6.00 7.51
CA GLU A 301 14.30 -4.79 6.66
C GLU A 301 13.13 -3.83 6.88
N LEU A 302 11.95 -4.32 7.29
CA LEU A 302 10.83 -3.44 7.64
C LEU A 302 11.08 -2.72 8.98
N VAL A 303 11.71 -3.41 9.94
CA VAL A 303 12.11 -2.80 11.21
C VAL A 303 13.19 -1.75 11.00
N ASP A 304 14.13 -1.99 10.08
CA ASP A 304 15.17 -1.03 9.72
C ASP A 304 14.57 0.25 9.11
N LEU A 305 13.64 0.10 8.17
CA LEU A 305 12.94 1.24 7.60
C LEU A 305 12.17 2.03 8.67
N ALA A 306 11.39 1.34 9.52
CA ALA A 306 10.69 1.97 10.64
C ALA A 306 11.67 2.76 11.52
N ALA A 307 12.82 2.16 11.84
CA ALA A 307 13.79 2.78 12.71
C ALA A 307 14.45 4.04 12.12
N VAL A 308 14.69 4.06 10.80
CA VAL A 308 15.21 5.25 10.11
C VAL A 308 14.17 6.37 10.05
N LEU A 309 12.90 6.03 9.85
CA LEU A 309 11.79 7.00 9.84
C LEU A 309 11.57 7.62 11.23
N HIS A 310 11.52 6.80 12.28
CA HIS A 310 11.32 7.26 13.67
C HIS A 310 12.48 8.10 14.20
N ASN A 311 13.71 7.81 13.77
CA ASN A 311 14.90 8.56 14.16
C ASN A 311 15.24 9.69 13.18
N PHE A 312 14.36 10.01 12.22
CA PHE A 312 14.59 11.07 11.25
C PHE A 312 14.81 12.42 11.95
N PRO A 313 15.84 13.20 11.57
CA PRO A 313 16.23 14.40 12.31
C PRO A 313 15.18 15.50 12.27
N HIS A 314 15.14 16.27 13.35
CA HIS A 314 14.15 17.30 13.67
C HIS A 314 12.75 16.74 13.90
N TRP A 315 12.18 16.07 12.90
CA TRP A 315 10.79 15.64 12.87
C TRP A 315 10.73 14.14 12.53
N PRO A 316 10.46 13.27 13.52
CA PRO A 316 10.17 11.86 13.27
C PRO A 316 9.08 11.68 12.23
N LYS A 317 9.21 10.65 11.41
CA LYS A 317 8.21 10.28 10.41
C LYS A 317 7.46 9.04 10.90
N MET A 318 6.15 9.12 10.92
CA MET A 318 5.28 7.96 11.19
C MET A 318 5.39 6.93 10.06
N LEU A 319 5.44 5.66 10.40
CA LEU A 319 5.23 4.56 9.46
C LEU A 319 3.73 4.18 9.44
N VAL A 320 3.11 4.26 8.27
CA VAL A 320 1.73 3.81 8.05
C VAL A 320 1.74 2.56 7.18
N LEU A 321 1.16 1.47 7.69
CA LEU A 321 1.01 0.23 6.93
C LEU A 321 -0.39 0.13 6.36
N ASP A 322 -0.47 -0.49 5.18
CA ASP A 322 -1.74 -0.95 4.65
C ASP A 322 -2.15 -2.29 5.25
N VAL A 323 -3.46 -2.53 5.32
CA VAL A 323 -4.06 -3.81 5.72
C VAL A 323 -5.21 -4.14 4.77
N VAL A 324 -4.98 -5.14 3.92
CA VAL A 324 -5.94 -5.59 2.89
C VAL A 324 -6.69 -6.85 3.35
N PHE A 325 -7.69 -6.71 4.24
CA PHE A 325 -8.46 -7.87 4.74
C PHE A 325 -9.89 -7.96 4.22
N GLY A 326 -10.30 -7.11 3.28
CA GLY A 326 -11.68 -7.10 2.76
C GLY A 326 -12.05 -8.33 1.91
N HIS A 327 -11.06 -9.04 1.37
CA HIS A 327 -11.23 -10.23 0.53
C HIS A 327 -9.98 -11.12 0.57
N SER A 328 -10.05 -12.27 -0.11
CA SER A 328 -8.88 -13.07 -0.51
C SER A 328 -9.00 -13.41 -1.98
N ASP A 329 -7.92 -13.38 -2.74
CA ASP A 329 -7.88 -13.99 -4.06
C ASP A 329 -8.23 -15.50 -3.98
N ASN A 330 -8.70 -16.06 -5.10
CA ASN A 330 -9.05 -17.48 -5.20
C ASN A 330 -7.88 -18.42 -4.90
N GLN A 331 -6.64 -18.00 -5.13
CA GLN A 331 -5.45 -18.75 -4.74
C GLN A 331 -5.41 -19.04 -3.22
N GLY A 332 -6.07 -18.22 -2.37
CA GLY A 332 -6.21 -18.47 -0.94
C GLY A 332 -6.85 -19.82 -0.60
N LEU A 333 -7.70 -20.37 -1.49
CA LEU A 333 -8.30 -21.71 -1.34
C LEU A 333 -7.25 -22.84 -1.34
N GLY A 334 -6.04 -22.57 -1.84
CA GLY A 334 -4.92 -23.52 -1.85
C GLY A 334 -4.05 -23.49 -0.59
N VAL A 335 -4.18 -22.46 0.26
CA VAL A 335 -3.29 -22.23 1.42
C VAL A 335 -4.02 -22.01 2.74
N LEU A 336 -5.35 -21.85 2.71
CA LEU A 336 -6.20 -21.75 3.88
C LEU A 336 -7.32 -22.79 3.82
N ASN A 337 -7.75 -23.26 4.99
CA ASN A 337 -8.90 -24.15 5.07
C ASN A 337 -10.21 -23.42 4.73
N SER A 338 -11.23 -24.19 4.33
CA SER A 338 -12.50 -23.65 3.85
C SER A 338 -13.26 -22.79 4.86
N HIS A 339 -12.97 -22.91 6.16
CA HIS A 339 -13.66 -22.15 7.21
C HIS A 339 -13.27 -20.68 7.24
N PHE A 340 -12.16 -20.29 6.59
CA PHE A 340 -11.79 -18.88 6.41
C PHE A 340 -12.73 -18.13 5.45
N PHE A 341 -13.53 -18.83 4.65
CA PHE A 341 -14.26 -18.22 3.53
C PHE A 341 -15.78 -18.29 3.72
N ALA A 342 -16.46 -17.19 3.36
CA ALA A 342 -17.91 -17.07 3.33
C ALA A 342 -18.50 -17.29 1.91
N GLY A 343 -17.65 -17.57 0.92
CA GLY A 343 -18.02 -17.82 -0.47
C GLY A 343 -17.42 -16.81 -1.46
N PRO A 344 -17.70 -16.97 -2.76
CA PRO A 344 -17.07 -16.17 -3.82
C PRO A 344 -17.50 -14.70 -3.80
N ASN A 345 -16.62 -13.81 -4.26
CA ASN A 345 -16.87 -12.39 -4.49
C ASN A 345 -16.20 -11.90 -5.78
N MET A 346 -16.27 -10.59 -6.07
CA MET A 346 -15.71 -10.01 -7.30
C MET A 346 -14.18 -10.02 -7.37
N TYR A 347 -13.50 -10.14 -6.23
CA TYR A 347 -12.04 -10.15 -6.08
C TYR A 347 -11.48 -11.53 -5.67
N GLY A 348 -12.30 -12.59 -5.72
CA GLY A 348 -11.96 -13.92 -5.22
C GLY A 348 -13.00 -14.45 -4.22
N GLN A 349 -12.69 -14.39 -2.93
CA GLN A 349 -13.46 -14.93 -1.81
C GLN A 349 -13.75 -13.87 -0.75
N ASN A 350 -14.98 -13.86 -0.24
CA ASN A 350 -15.33 -13.17 1.01
C ASN A 350 -14.77 -13.97 2.19
N LEU A 351 -14.27 -13.27 3.21
CA LEU A 351 -13.82 -13.91 4.45
C LEU A 351 -15.00 -14.13 5.42
N ALA A 352 -14.87 -15.16 6.24
CA ALA A 352 -15.86 -15.53 7.24
C ALA A 352 -15.66 -14.75 8.54
N TYR A 353 -15.81 -13.42 8.52
CA TYR A 353 -15.61 -12.54 9.69
C TYR A 353 -16.47 -12.88 10.92
N HIS A 354 -17.60 -13.59 10.72
CA HIS A 354 -18.48 -14.04 11.81
C HIS A 354 -18.06 -15.38 12.42
N ASN A 355 -17.11 -16.09 11.80
CA ASN A 355 -16.49 -17.22 12.47
C ASN A 355 -15.56 -16.67 13.56
N PRO A 356 -15.80 -17.01 14.85
CA PRO A 356 -15.07 -16.42 15.97
C PRO A 356 -13.56 -16.69 15.90
N PHE A 357 -13.14 -17.85 15.38
CA PHE A 357 -11.72 -18.18 15.29
C PHE A 357 -11.05 -17.48 14.11
N VAL A 358 -11.73 -17.37 12.96
CA VAL A 358 -11.21 -16.60 11.81
C VAL A 358 -11.01 -15.14 12.19
N ARG A 359 -12.02 -14.50 12.77
CA ARG A 359 -11.93 -13.10 13.22
C ARG A 359 -10.79 -12.89 14.20
N ALA A 360 -10.63 -13.80 15.18
CA ALA A 360 -9.54 -13.73 16.14
C ALA A 360 -8.15 -13.91 15.50
N ILE A 361 -8.02 -14.83 14.54
CA ILE A 361 -6.78 -15.05 13.78
C ILE A 361 -6.44 -13.83 12.93
N LEU A 362 -7.40 -13.23 12.22
CA LEU A 362 -7.17 -12.02 11.44
C LEU A 362 -6.73 -10.85 12.33
N LEU A 363 -7.38 -10.65 13.49
CA LEU A 363 -6.94 -9.62 14.45
C LEU A 363 -5.52 -9.87 14.97
N GLU A 364 -5.15 -11.12 15.25
CA GLU A 364 -3.80 -11.47 15.67
C GLU A 364 -2.77 -11.26 14.55
N MET A 365 -3.14 -11.58 13.30
CA MET A 365 -2.32 -11.36 12.12
C MET A 365 -2.02 -9.87 11.92
N GLN A 366 -3.05 -9.02 12.02
CA GLN A 366 -2.91 -7.56 12.01
C GLN A 366 -1.98 -7.09 13.14
N ARG A 367 -2.20 -7.59 14.38
CA ARG A 367 -1.37 -7.22 15.53
C ARG A 367 0.12 -7.53 15.28
N ARG A 368 0.44 -8.74 14.81
CA ARG A 368 1.82 -9.13 14.49
C ARG A 368 2.46 -8.24 13.42
N LYS A 369 1.70 -7.91 12.37
CA LYS A 369 2.13 -7.03 11.29
C LYS A 369 2.43 -5.61 11.80
N VAL A 370 1.54 -5.05 12.61
CA VAL A 370 1.67 -3.68 13.12
C VAL A 370 2.80 -3.57 14.15
N ASP A 371 3.08 -4.64 14.92
CA ASP A 371 4.21 -4.73 15.86
C ASP A 371 5.60 -4.66 15.18
N PHE A 372 5.70 -4.62 13.85
CA PHE A 372 6.94 -4.20 13.19
C PHE A 372 7.31 -2.73 13.52
N GLY A 373 6.34 -1.94 13.99
CA GLY A 373 6.55 -0.57 14.48
C GLY A 373 5.73 0.47 13.73
N ALA A 374 4.53 0.13 13.27
CA ALA A 374 3.71 1.09 12.53
C ALA A 374 2.94 2.01 13.48
N ASP A 375 3.07 3.33 13.30
CA ASP A 375 2.31 4.33 14.06
C ASP A 375 0.88 4.52 13.52
N GLY A 376 0.65 4.11 12.27
CA GLY A 376 -0.63 4.21 11.59
C GLY A 376 -1.00 2.96 10.77
N VAL A 377 -2.29 2.78 10.54
CA VAL A 377 -2.86 1.73 9.71
C VAL A 377 -3.87 2.34 8.74
N ARG A 378 -3.74 2.02 7.45
CA ARG A 378 -4.82 2.17 6.47
C ARG A 378 -5.49 0.82 6.31
N VAL A 379 -6.81 0.76 6.48
CA VAL A 379 -7.63 -0.39 6.10
C VAL A 379 -8.13 -0.15 4.69
N ASP A 380 -7.58 -0.90 3.74
CA ASP A 380 -7.93 -0.82 2.34
C ASP A 380 -9.30 -1.45 2.08
N GLY A 381 -10.07 -0.87 1.15
CA GLY A 381 -11.39 -1.36 0.80
C GLY A 381 -12.29 -1.61 2.02
N ALA A 382 -12.28 -0.72 3.02
CA ALA A 382 -13.02 -0.91 4.27
C ALA A 382 -14.54 -1.08 4.06
N GLN A 383 -15.07 -0.61 2.92
CA GLN A 383 -16.44 -0.92 2.51
C GLN A 383 -16.70 -2.42 2.27
N ASP A 384 -15.68 -3.22 1.93
CA ASP A 384 -15.82 -4.63 1.50
C ASP A 384 -15.89 -5.63 2.65
N PHE A 385 -15.72 -5.17 3.89
CA PHE A 385 -15.94 -5.96 5.10
C PHE A 385 -17.44 -6.20 5.29
N LYS A 386 -17.97 -7.16 4.51
CA LYS A 386 -19.39 -7.46 4.43
C LYS A 386 -19.68 -8.90 4.85
N TRP A 387 -20.91 -9.12 5.31
CA TRP A 387 -21.45 -10.43 5.60
C TRP A 387 -22.90 -10.52 5.11
N TRP A 388 -23.36 -11.74 4.80
CA TRP A 388 -24.72 -11.97 4.34
C TRP A 388 -25.68 -12.15 5.53
N ASP A 389 -26.64 -11.24 5.68
CA ASP A 389 -27.73 -11.39 6.65
C ASP A 389 -28.87 -12.21 6.01
N ALA A 390 -28.95 -13.48 6.38
CA ALA A 390 -30.00 -14.38 5.87
C ALA A 390 -31.42 -13.95 6.29
N SER A 391 -31.59 -13.17 7.36
CA SER A 391 -32.90 -12.73 7.84
C SER A 391 -33.47 -11.59 7.01
N THR A 392 -32.62 -10.68 6.51
CA THR A 392 -33.03 -9.58 5.62
C THR A 392 -32.68 -9.81 4.15
N GLN A 393 -31.94 -10.88 3.85
CA GLN A 393 -31.42 -11.20 2.51
C GLN A 393 -30.59 -10.07 1.90
N GLU A 394 -29.72 -9.47 2.72
CA GLU A 394 -28.89 -8.34 2.35
C GLU A 394 -27.44 -8.56 2.76
N MET A 395 -26.51 -8.02 1.97
CA MET A 395 -25.12 -7.85 2.41
C MET A 395 -25.05 -6.65 3.36
N ARG A 396 -24.49 -6.85 4.55
CA ARG A 396 -24.29 -5.80 5.57
C ARG A 396 -22.82 -5.57 5.83
N HIS A 397 -22.46 -4.34 6.15
CA HIS A 397 -21.11 -3.99 6.60
C HIS A 397 -20.89 -4.44 8.05
N ASP A 398 -19.69 -4.95 8.35
CA ASP A 398 -19.29 -5.33 9.71
C ASP A 398 -18.52 -4.18 10.38
N ASP A 399 -19.23 -3.09 10.69
CA ASP A 399 -18.63 -1.91 11.33
C ASP A 399 -18.09 -2.24 12.75
N ALA A 400 -18.60 -3.29 13.41
CA ALA A 400 -18.06 -3.79 14.67
C ALA A 400 -16.67 -4.39 14.49
N TYR A 401 -16.41 -5.06 13.36
CA TYR A 401 -15.07 -5.57 13.07
C TYR A 401 -14.09 -4.43 12.77
N LEU A 402 -14.52 -3.42 12.02
CA LEU A 402 -13.71 -2.22 11.79
C LEU A 402 -13.32 -1.52 13.11
N GLN A 403 -14.24 -1.46 14.09
CA GLN A 403 -13.94 -0.95 15.44
C GLN A 403 -12.91 -1.82 16.17
N GLU A 404 -13.05 -3.14 16.12
CA GLU A 404 -12.11 -4.06 16.76
C GLU A 404 -10.70 -3.95 16.18
N MET A 405 -10.58 -3.77 14.85
CA MET A 405 -9.30 -3.53 14.19
C MET A 405 -8.60 -2.29 14.76
N SER A 406 -9.34 -1.19 14.98
CA SER A 406 -8.79 0.05 15.56
C SER A 406 -8.52 -0.01 17.07
N ASP A 407 -9.19 -0.92 17.79
CA ASP A 407 -9.05 -1.05 19.24
C ASP A 407 -7.83 -1.87 19.68
N LEU A 408 -7.21 -2.62 18.74
CA LEU A 408 -6.07 -3.49 19.01
C LEU A 408 -4.90 -2.72 19.60
N VAL A 409 -4.50 -3.13 20.80
CA VAL A 409 -3.27 -2.67 21.45
C VAL A 409 -2.09 -3.42 20.86
N GLN A 410 -1.11 -2.65 20.41
CA GLN A 410 0.18 -3.06 19.88
C GLN A 410 1.23 -2.97 20.98
N ASN A 411 2.31 -3.75 20.87
CA ASN A 411 3.43 -3.68 21.81
C ASN A 411 4.75 -3.69 21.06
N VAL A 412 5.46 -2.56 21.15
CA VAL A 412 6.78 -2.41 20.54
C VAL A 412 7.75 -1.86 21.57
N ALA A 413 8.93 -2.47 21.65
CA ALA A 413 9.95 -2.10 22.64
C ALA A 413 9.42 -2.07 24.09
N GLY A 414 8.40 -2.88 24.41
CA GLY A 414 7.76 -2.89 25.73
C GLY A 414 6.87 -1.67 26.01
N VAL A 415 6.42 -0.96 24.98
CA VAL A 415 5.48 0.16 25.06
C VAL A 415 4.17 -0.26 24.40
N ASP A 416 3.07 -0.14 25.14
CA ASP A 416 1.73 -0.37 24.62
C ASP A 416 1.21 0.88 23.89
N TYR A 417 0.65 0.70 22.71
CA TYR A 417 0.03 1.79 21.95
C TYR A 417 -1.13 1.32 21.06
N ARG A 418 -1.90 2.29 20.56
CA ARG A 418 -2.90 2.16 19.50
C ARG A 418 -2.45 3.05 18.33
N PRO A 419 -2.30 2.52 17.12
CA PRO A 419 -1.92 3.33 15.98
C PRO A 419 -3.07 4.25 15.57
N TRP A 420 -2.76 5.26 14.76
CA TRP A 420 -3.73 6.07 14.05
C TRP A 420 -4.39 5.25 12.93
N PHE A 421 -5.70 5.43 12.67
CA PHE A 421 -6.43 4.61 11.69
C PHE A 421 -7.07 5.45 10.59
N VAL A 422 -6.92 4.96 9.36
CA VAL A 422 -7.56 5.47 8.15
C VAL A 422 -8.36 4.33 7.52
N PHE A 423 -9.63 4.55 7.21
CA PHE A 423 -10.46 3.60 6.48
C PHE A 423 -10.70 4.11 5.06
N GLU A 424 -10.29 3.34 4.06
CA GLU A 424 -10.71 3.57 2.69
C GLU A 424 -12.16 3.11 2.53
N ASP A 425 -13.11 4.00 2.79
CA ASP A 425 -14.53 3.72 2.68
C ASP A 425 -15.27 4.86 1.97
N GLY A 426 -15.86 4.53 0.81
CA GLY A 426 -16.69 5.41 0.00
C GLY A 426 -18.11 4.88 -0.16
N ARG A 427 -18.65 4.15 0.84
CA ARG A 427 -20.00 3.59 0.75
C ARG A 427 -21.02 4.71 0.42
N PRO A 428 -22.03 4.44 -0.43
CA PRO A 428 -22.50 3.13 -0.87
C PRO A 428 -21.83 2.62 -2.17
N TRP A 429 -20.60 3.01 -2.49
CA TRP A 429 -19.82 2.40 -3.58
C TRP A 429 -19.94 0.85 -3.58
N PRO A 430 -20.15 0.20 -4.73
CA PRO A 430 -20.11 0.74 -6.10
C PRO A 430 -21.49 1.05 -6.70
N GLN A 431 -22.50 1.45 -5.92
CA GLN A 431 -23.79 1.90 -6.48
C GLN A 431 -23.59 2.97 -7.55
N GLU A 432 -24.36 2.97 -8.64
CA GLU A 432 -24.12 3.85 -9.80
C GLU A 432 -24.07 5.35 -9.45
N ASP A 433 -24.87 5.80 -8.48
CA ASP A 433 -24.97 7.20 -8.04
C ASP A 433 -24.10 7.55 -6.81
N TRP A 434 -23.18 6.66 -6.41
CA TRP A 434 -22.31 6.84 -5.23
C TRP A 434 -21.57 8.20 -5.20
N GLU A 435 -21.18 8.74 -6.36
CA GLU A 435 -20.52 10.05 -6.45
C GLU A 435 -21.39 11.19 -5.92
N LEU A 436 -22.71 11.01 -5.89
CA LEU A 436 -23.68 11.93 -5.30
C LEU A 436 -24.10 11.48 -3.90
N SER A 437 -24.31 10.18 -3.69
CA SER A 437 -24.93 9.64 -2.47
C SER A 437 -23.95 9.38 -1.32
N SER A 438 -22.64 9.21 -1.60
CA SER A 438 -21.64 9.00 -0.55
C SER A 438 -21.36 10.28 0.24
N ASP A 439 -21.33 10.12 1.57
CA ASP A 439 -20.94 11.17 2.52
C ASP A 439 -19.49 11.01 3.02
N TYR A 440 -18.80 9.92 2.65
CA TYR A 440 -17.42 9.56 3.04
C TYR A 440 -17.16 9.61 4.55
N ARG A 441 -18.19 9.38 5.39
CA ARG A 441 -18.11 9.57 6.85
C ARG A 441 -18.72 8.43 7.65
N ALA A 442 -19.16 7.35 7.02
CA ALA A 442 -19.83 6.24 7.68
C ALA A 442 -19.03 5.68 8.88
N VAL A 443 -17.75 5.36 8.68
CA VAL A 443 -16.89 4.81 9.75
C VAL A 443 -16.55 5.88 10.79
N ILE A 444 -16.22 7.10 10.35
CA ILE A 444 -15.96 8.24 11.24
C ILE A 444 -17.14 8.47 12.18
N GLU A 445 -18.37 8.49 11.67
CA GLU A 445 -19.57 8.73 12.49
C GLU A 445 -19.89 7.58 13.43
N ASN A 446 -19.62 6.34 13.01
CA ASN A 446 -19.81 5.16 13.84
C ASN A 446 -18.83 5.10 15.01
N GLN A 447 -17.58 5.56 14.81
CA GLN A 447 -16.51 5.47 15.81
C GLN A 447 -16.25 6.78 16.57
N LYS A 448 -16.91 7.90 16.24
CA LYS A 448 -16.60 9.23 16.83
C LYS A 448 -16.61 9.30 18.36
N GLU A 449 -17.44 8.49 19.02
CA GLU A 449 -17.57 8.49 20.48
C GLU A 449 -16.47 7.66 21.16
N THR A 450 -15.88 6.70 20.43
CA THR A 450 -14.84 5.77 20.91
C THR A 450 -13.44 6.19 20.48
N ASP A 451 -13.28 6.65 19.24
CA ASP A 451 -12.03 7.14 18.65
C ASP A 451 -12.29 8.35 17.72
N PRO A 452 -12.16 9.60 18.22
CA PRO A 452 -12.42 10.81 17.43
C PRO A 452 -11.32 11.10 16.38
N ASP A 453 -10.22 10.35 16.40
CA ASP A 453 -9.07 10.53 15.49
C ASP A 453 -9.04 9.47 14.37
N VAL A 454 -10.15 8.77 14.14
CA VAL A 454 -10.33 7.91 12.97
C VAL A 454 -10.58 8.76 11.72
N PHE A 455 -9.97 8.35 10.61
CA PHE A 455 -10.04 9.04 9.33
C PHE A 455 -10.65 8.17 8.23
N GLN A 456 -11.18 8.82 7.21
CA GLN A 456 -11.57 8.17 5.94
C GLN A 456 -10.96 8.88 4.75
N TRP A 457 -10.91 8.20 3.60
CA TRP A 457 -10.63 8.88 2.33
C TRP A 457 -11.70 9.92 2.00
N GLY A 458 -11.27 11.15 1.72
CA GLY A 458 -12.17 12.25 1.36
C GLY A 458 -12.62 12.21 -0.11
N PRO A 459 -13.60 13.06 -0.50
CA PRO A 459 -14.21 13.03 -1.84
C PRO A 459 -13.26 13.26 -3.02
N LEU A 460 -12.14 13.95 -2.81
CA LEU A 460 -11.13 14.21 -3.84
C LEU A 460 -10.04 13.13 -3.90
N THR A 461 -9.92 12.34 -2.83
CA THR A 461 -8.95 11.27 -2.66
C THR A 461 -9.56 9.94 -3.09
N PHE A 462 -10.83 9.71 -2.75
CA PHE A 462 -11.51 8.48 -3.08
C PHE A 462 -11.87 8.40 -4.56
N ALA A 463 -11.42 7.32 -5.20
CA ALA A 463 -11.73 6.93 -6.56
C ALA A 463 -11.58 8.07 -7.60
N HIS A 464 -12.33 8.01 -8.70
CA HIS A 464 -11.98 8.43 -10.06
C HIS A 464 -11.79 9.95 -10.36
N ASN A 465 -11.10 10.70 -9.51
CA ASN A 465 -10.85 12.13 -9.72
C ASN A 465 -9.82 12.37 -10.84
N THR A 466 -10.20 13.23 -11.79
CA THR A 466 -9.50 13.47 -13.06
C THR A 466 -9.33 14.98 -13.31
N PRO A 467 -8.38 15.63 -12.61
CA PRO A 467 -8.26 17.10 -12.56
C PRO A 467 -7.85 17.77 -13.89
N PHE A 468 -7.54 16.97 -14.93
CA PHE A 468 -7.21 17.43 -16.27
C PHE A 468 -8.41 17.48 -17.22
N ILE A 469 -9.64 17.17 -16.79
CA ILE A 469 -10.84 17.35 -17.62
C ILE A 469 -11.35 18.79 -17.44
N TYR A 470 -11.63 19.47 -18.56
CA TYR A 470 -12.17 20.83 -18.49
C TYR A 470 -13.43 20.88 -17.60
N THR A 471 -13.57 21.94 -16.81
CA THR A 471 -14.65 22.20 -15.83
C THR A 471 -14.63 21.30 -14.59
N PHE A 472 -13.62 20.44 -14.40
CA PHE A 472 -13.52 19.55 -13.24
C PHE A 472 -13.65 20.32 -11.92
N TRP A 473 -12.85 21.37 -11.73
CA TRP A 473 -12.80 22.14 -10.49
C TRP A 473 -14.11 22.85 -10.16
N LEU A 474 -14.77 23.42 -11.17
CA LEU A 474 -16.08 24.03 -10.99
C LEU A 474 -17.16 22.98 -10.71
N SER A 475 -17.10 21.81 -11.36
CA SER A 475 -18.04 20.71 -11.14
C SER A 475 -17.91 20.10 -9.74
N LYS A 476 -16.71 20.10 -9.16
CA LYS A 476 -16.40 19.61 -7.81
C LYS A 476 -16.50 20.70 -6.73
N TYR A 477 -16.90 21.93 -7.07
CA TYR A 477 -17.00 23.03 -6.09
C TYR A 477 -17.90 22.71 -4.89
N TRP A 478 -19.02 22.01 -5.12
CA TRP A 478 -19.89 21.59 -4.03
C TRP A 478 -19.24 20.54 -3.10
N ARG A 479 -18.42 19.62 -3.64
CA ARG A 479 -17.61 18.69 -2.83
C ARG A 479 -16.51 19.42 -2.06
N LEU A 480 -15.89 20.44 -2.66
CA LEU A 480 -14.95 21.32 -1.95
C LEU A 480 -15.64 22.01 -0.77
N GLN A 481 -16.88 22.50 -0.95
CA GLN A 481 -17.68 23.08 0.14
C GLN A 481 -17.96 22.07 1.28
N GLU A 482 -18.13 20.79 0.97
CA GLU A 482 -18.27 19.75 2.00
C GLU A 482 -16.95 19.49 2.73
N ILE A 483 -15.84 19.39 1.98
CA ILE A 483 -14.49 19.26 2.54
C ILE A 483 -14.23 20.38 3.53
N LEU A 484 -14.46 21.62 3.13
CA LEU A 484 -14.24 22.79 3.99
C LEU A 484 -15.07 22.75 5.29
N LYS A 485 -16.26 22.14 5.27
CA LYS A 485 -17.18 22.08 6.43
C LYS A 485 -16.96 20.86 7.32
N ARG A 486 -16.47 19.74 6.78
CA ARG A 486 -16.51 18.42 7.46
C ARG A 486 -15.23 17.58 7.29
N GLY A 487 -14.21 18.08 6.61
CA GLY A 487 -13.01 17.35 6.22
C GLY A 487 -11.92 17.18 7.27
N SER A 488 -12.09 17.61 8.53
CA SER A 488 -11.04 17.51 9.56
C SER A 488 -10.55 16.08 9.87
N ASN A 489 -11.37 15.09 9.50
CA ASN A 489 -11.10 13.65 9.63
C ASN A 489 -11.01 12.96 8.24
N TRP A 490 -10.71 13.70 7.18
CA TRP A 490 -10.48 13.13 5.85
C TRP A 490 -9.02 13.11 5.47
N ILE A 491 -8.61 12.08 4.74
CA ILE A 491 -7.46 12.18 3.84
C ILE A 491 -7.87 13.09 2.68
N SER A 492 -7.03 14.07 2.37
CA SER A 492 -7.27 15.07 1.34
C SER A 492 -6.19 15.03 0.26
N GLY A 493 -6.46 15.71 -0.86
CA GLY A 493 -5.61 15.67 -2.05
C GLY A 493 -6.22 14.84 -3.18
N THR A 494 -5.66 14.98 -4.38
CA THR A 494 -6.16 14.36 -5.63
C THR A 494 -5.10 13.50 -6.33
N ALA A 495 -3.93 13.30 -5.71
CA ALA A 495 -2.76 12.67 -6.33
C ALA A 495 -2.28 11.48 -5.51
N ASN A 496 -3.13 10.46 -5.37
CA ASN A 496 -2.76 9.18 -4.79
C ASN A 496 -2.58 8.12 -5.89
N HIS A 497 -2.17 6.89 -5.52
CA HIS A 497 -1.97 5.80 -6.48
C HIS A 497 -3.23 5.47 -7.31
N ASP A 498 -4.41 5.70 -6.74
CA ASP A 498 -5.68 5.29 -7.33
C ASP A 498 -6.23 6.33 -8.32
N THR A 499 -6.16 7.60 -7.94
CA THR A 499 -6.53 8.72 -8.82
C THR A 499 -5.57 8.84 -9.99
N LEU A 500 -4.25 8.68 -9.77
CA LEU A 500 -3.27 8.71 -10.84
C LEU A 500 -3.49 7.56 -11.83
N ARG A 501 -3.70 6.33 -11.35
CA ARG A 501 -4.06 5.20 -12.23
C ARG A 501 -5.30 5.56 -13.03
N ARG A 502 -6.36 6.05 -12.38
CA ARG A 502 -7.58 6.39 -13.10
C ARG A 502 -7.30 7.40 -14.22
N GLY A 503 -6.46 8.40 -13.98
CA GLY A 503 -6.07 9.38 -15.00
C GLY A 503 -5.56 8.73 -16.28
N THR A 504 -4.76 7.67 -16.14
CA THR A 504 -4.16 6.94 -17.27
C THR A 504 -5.15 6.06 -18.03
N GLN A 505 -6.29 5.74 -17.42
CA GLN A 505 -7.39 4.97 -18.01
C GLN A 505 -8.44 5.84 -18.73
N VAL A 506 -8.33 7.17 -18.65
CA VAL A 506 -9.30 8.08 -19.27
C VAL A 506 -9.13 8.14 -20.78
N ASN A 507 -10.23 8.16 -21.54
CA ASN A 507 -10.18 8.36 -22.98
C ASN A 507 -9.59 9.75 -23.34
N PRO A 508 -8.45 9.83 -24.06
CA PRO A 508 -7.83 11.11 -24.45
C PRO A 508 -8.69 11.96 -25.40
N LYS A 509 -9.79 11.44 -25.92
CA LYS A 509 -10.75 12.16 -26.77
C LYS A 509 -11.80 12.95 -25.98
N LEU A 510 -11.83 12.84 -24.65
CA LEU A 510 -12.66 13.71 -23.81
C LEU A 510 -12.19 15.16 -23.90
N ASN A 511 -12.93 16.08 -23.28
CA ASN A 511 -12.60 17.50 -23.27
C ASN A 511 -11.43 17.78 -22.30
N ILE A 512 -10.22 17.41 -22.70
CA ILE A 512 -8.99 17.52 -21.89
C ILE A 512 -8.54 18.98 -21.80
N ASN A 513 -8.12 19.42 -20.61
CA ASN A 513 -7.51 20.72 -20.36
C ASN A 513 -6.10 20.79 -20.99
N THR A 514 -6.05 21.18 -22.26
CA THR A 514 -4.81 21.38 -23.02
C THR A 514 -3.99 22.58 -22.57
N ARG A 515 -4.40 23.33 -21.54
CA ARG A 515 -3.60 24.43 -20.97
C ARG A 515 -2.57 23.94 -19.96
N LEU A 516 -2.70 22.69 -19.51
CA LEU A 516 -1.77 22.08 -18.58
C LEU A 516 -0.44 21.72 -19.25
N GLY A 517 -0.41 21.45 -20.55
CA GLY A 517 0.82 21.12 -21.27
C GLY A 517 0.60 20.95 -22.75
N ASP A 518 1.71 20.92 -23.50
CA ASP A 518 1.70 20.75 -24.95
C ASP A 518 1.59 19.26 -25.33
N THR A 519 2.02 18.37 -24.44
CA THR A 519 1.91 16.92 -24.61
C THR A 519 0.95 16.30 -23.59
N LYS A 520 0.44 15.10 -23.89
CA LYS A 520 -0.42 14.36 -22.97
C LYS A 520 0.29 13.97 -21.67
N MET A 521 1.60 13.67 -21.75
CA MET A 521 2.42 13.39 -20.58
C MET A 521 2.50 14.62 -19.69
N GLU A 522 2.83 15.79 -20.24
CA GLU A 522 2.86 17.05 -19.49
C GLU A 522 1.49 17.40 -18.88
N ILE A 523 0.41 17.18 -19.62
CA ILE A 523 -0.95 17.41 -19.10
C ILE A 523 -1.22 16.51 -17.89
N LEU A 524 -0.90 15.22 -17.98
CA LEU A 524 -1.12 14.26 -16.90
C LEU A 524 -0.24 14.58 -15.69
N ASP A 525 1.06 14.78 -15.92
CA ASP A 525 2.05 15.12 -14.89
C ASP A 525 1.63 16.39 -14.15
N LYS A 526 1.31 17.47 -14.87
CA LYS A 526 0.90 18.74 -14.26
C LYS A 526 -0.49 18.70 -13.64
N ALA A 527 -1.33 17.72 -13.97
CA ALA A 527 -2.63 17.57 -13.32
C ALA A 527 -2.52 16.97 -11.92
N TYR A 528 -1.58 16.03 -11.72
CA TYR A 528 -1.38 15.33 -10.46
C TYR A 528 -0.19 15.86 -9.64
N ASP A 529 0.74 16.61 -10.23
CA ASP A 529 1.75 17.45 -9.56
C ASP A 529 1.50 18.94 -9.91
N ASN A 530 0.33 19.45 -9.48
CA ASN A 530 -0.12 20.79 -9.77
C ASN A 530 0.11 21.76 -8.60
N PRO A 531 0.92 22.82 -8.75
CA PRO A 531 1.21 23.74 -7.65
C PRO A 531 0.00 24.48 -7.07
N ALA A 532 -0.98 24.88 -7.89
CA ALA A 532 -2.19 25.54 -7.40
C ALA A 532 -3.07 24.58 -6.59
N VAL A 533 -3.17 23.32 -7.03
CA VAL A 533 -3.88 22.26 -6.30
C VAL A 533 -3.17 21.92 -5.00
N SER A 534 -1.85 21.80 -5.02
CA SER A 534 -1.06 21.58 -3.80
C SER A 534 -1.26 22.72 -2.81
N ILE A 535 -1.19 23.99 -3.25
CA ILE A 535 -1.44 25.13 -2.36
C ILE A 535 -2.85 25.07 -1.77
N LEU A 536 -3.87 24.79 -2.59
CA LEU A 536 -5.24 24.62 -2.11
C LEU A 536 -5.31 23.52 -1.03
N THR A 537 -4.76 22.34 -1.30
CA THR A 537 -4.80 21.19 -0.39
C THR A 537 -4.05 21.46 0.92
N TYR A 538 -2.83 21.98 0.86
CA TYR A 538 -1.96 22.14 2.03
C TYR A 538 -2.25 23.40 2.85
N ALA A 539 -2.59 24.51 2.19
CA ALA A 539 -2.74 25.81 2.85
C ALA A 539 -4.20 26.24 3.08
N ALA A 540 -5.19 25.58 2.44
CA ALA A 540 -6.59 25.97 2.56
C ALA A 540 -7.55 24.84 2.96
N LEU A 541 -7.35 23.59 2.50
CA LEU A 541 -8.27 22.50 2.81
C LEU A 541 -7.99 21.88 4.21
N PRO A 542 -9.06 21.48 4.94
CA PRO A 542 -8.95 20.63 6.12
C PRO A 542 -8.53 19.19 5.77
N GLY A 543 -8.30 18.38 6.81
CA GLY A 543 -7.90 16.97 6.67
C GLY A 543 -6.40 16.78 6.57
N VAL A 544 -5.94 15.58 6.19
CA VAL A 544 -4.52 15.24 6.06
C VAL A 544 -4.19 15.03 4.57
N PRO A 545 -3.40 15.92 3.95
CA PRO A 545 -2.94 15.74 2.58
C PRO A 545 -2.15 14.44 2.41
N MET A 546 -2.42 13.73 1.32
CA MET A 546 -1.64 12.57 0.88
C MET A 546 -1.17 12.78 -0.56
N ASP A 547 0.14 12.62 -0.76
CA ASP A 547 0.76 12.65 -2.08
C ASP A 547 1.37 11.29 -2.39
N PHE A 548 1.21 10.82 -3.62
CA PHE A 548 1.88 9.63 -4.11
C PHE A 548 3.22 9.96 -4.76
N LEU A 549 4.27 9.22 -4.39
CA LEU A 549 5.63 9.47 -4.84
C LEU A 549 5.75 9.49 -6.37
N ASN A 550 5.09 8.57 -7.09
CA ASN A 550 5.16 8.59 -8.56
C ASN A 550 4.53 9.86 -9.14
N ALA A 551 3.45 10.37 -8.54
CA ALA A 551 2.82 11.61 -8.99
C ALA A 551 3.79 12.79 -8.84
N THR A 552 4.36 12.98 -7.65
CA THR A 552 5.27 14.11 -7.36
C THR A 552 6.63 13.96 -8.04
N ALA A 553 7.06 12.73 -8.33
CA ALA A 553 8.23 12.45 -9.14
C ALA A 553 7.97 12.63 -10.65
N ARG A 554 6.72 12.84 -11.07
CA ARG A 554 6.31 12.82 -12.50
C ARG A 554 6.77 11.54 -13.20
N ALA A 555 6.66 10.44 -12.47
CA ALA A 555 6.90 9.10 -12.96
C ALA A 555 5.57 8.49 -13.41
N SER A 556 5.64 7.62 -14.41
CA SER A 556 4.46 6.90 -14.87
C SER A 556 3.88 6.00 -13.79
N TRP A 557 2.61 5.66 -13.97
CA TRP A 557 1.86 4.77 -13.09
C TRP A 557 0.73 4.10 -13.85
N GLY A 558 0.27 2.94 -13.40
CA GLY A 558 -0.81 2.20 -14.05
C GLY A 558 -1.10 0.92 -13.29
N PHE A 559 -2.07 0.13 -13.76
CA PHE A 559 -2.33 -1.17 -13.17
C PHE A 559 -1.23 -2.16 -13.56
N ILE A 560 -0.53 -2.73 -12.57
CA ILE A 560 0.64 -3.59 -12.78
C ILE A 560 0.46 -4.91 -12.07
N ARG A 561 0.50 -6.01 -12.83
CA ARG A 561 0.35 -7.37 -12.31
C ARG A 561 0.90 -8.42 -13.27
N ASN A 562 1.98 -9.12 -12.92
CA ASN A 562 2.66 -10.04 -13.85
C ASN A 562 2.32 -11.54 -13.62
N GLN A 563 1.48 -11.84 -12.64
CA GLN A 563 1.14 -13.22 -12.27
C GLN A 563 -0.08 -13.81 -12.99
N ASP A 564 -0.83 -13.00 -13.74
CA ASP A 564 -2.07 -13.41 -14.42
C ASP A 564 -1.79 -14.34 -15.60
N ASP A 565 -2.35 -15.55 -15.57
CA ASP A 565 -2.36 -16.45 -16.71
C ASP A 565 -3.72 -16.42 -17.44
N LYS A 566 -4.81 -16.47 -16.68
CA LYS A 566 -6.15 -16.61 -17.23
C LYS A 566 -6.61 -15.32 -17.90
N TYR A 567 -6.49 -14.19 -17.21
CA TYR A 567 -7.03 -12.90 -17.66
C TYR A 567 -5.97 -11.87 -18.07
N GLY A 568 -4.67 -12.22 -18.06
CA GLY A 568 -3.60 -11.26 -18.32
C GLY A 568 -3.74 -10.50 -19.65
N VAL A 569 -4.17 -11.18 -20.73
CA VAL A 569 -4.40 -10.53 -22.04
C VAL A 569 -5.57 -9.54 -21.98
N LYS A 570 -6.61 -9.84 -21.20
CA LYS A 570 -7.75 -8.93 -20.99
C LYS A 570 -7.28 -7.69 -20.22
N VAL A 571 -6.52 -7.87 -19.13
CA VAL A 571 -6.01 -6.76 -18.34
C VAL A 571 -5.13 -5.83 -19.20
N VAL A 572 -4.24 -6.37 -20.02
CA VAL A 572 -3.45 -5.55 -20.96
C VAL A 572 -4.31 -4.82 -21.98
N SER A 573 -5.42 -5.43 -22.42
CA SER A 573 -6.36 -4.75 -23.31
C SER A 573 -7.04 -3.54 -22.65
N GLU A 574 -7.31 -3.62 -21.35
CA GLU A 574 -7.90 -2.53 -20.56
C GLU A 574 -6.86 -1.42 -20.28
N GLU A 575 -5.60 -1.81 -20.03
CA GLU A 575 -4.47 -0.89 -19.80
C GLU A 575 -3.82 -0.34 -21.09
N ALA A 576 -4.26 -0.78 -22.27
CA ALA A 576 -3.72 -0.33 -23.56
C ALA A 576 -3.73 1.20 -23.73
N ILE A 577 -4.67 1.87 -23.07
CA ILE A 577 -4.80 3.33 -23.09
C ILE A 577 -3.67 4.06 -22.36
N SER A 578 -2.99 3.40 -21.42
CA SER A 578 -1.81 3.92 -20.72
C SER A 578 -0.67 4.26 -21.70
N LEU A 579 -0.51 3.49 -22.79
CA LEU A 579 0.45 3.81 -23.87
C LEU A 579 0.14 5.16 -24.55
N LYS A 580 -1.15 5.53 -24.62
CA LYS A 580 -1.58 6.78 -25.29
C LYS A 580 -1.32 8.02 -24.44
N TRP A 581 -1.22 7.86 -23.12
CA TRP A 581 -0.97 8.94 -22.17
C TRP A 581 0.49 9.10 -21.81
N GLN A 582 1.19 8.00 -21.53
CA GLN A 582 2.42 8.02 -20.73
C GLN A 582 3.69 7.68 -21.50
N VAL A 583 3.56 7.24 -22.75
CA VAL A 583 4.69 6.74 -23.54
C VAL A 583 4.66 7.42 -24.91
N ASP A 584 5.62 8.30 -25.17
CA ASP A 584 5.86 8.88 -26.48
C ASP A 584 6.96 8.11 -27.25
N GLU A 585 7.19 8.51 -28.50
CA GLU A 585 8.15 7.83 -29.39
C GLU A 585 9.57 7.89 -28.83
N TYR A 586 9.96 9.03 -28.26
CA TYR A 586 11.28 9.20 -27.65
C TYR A 586 11.47 8.28 -26.45
N SER A 587 10.52 8.28 -25.50
CA SER A 587 10.60 7.47 -24.28
C SER A 587 10.63 5.98 -24.60
N TYR A 588 9.83 5.53 -25.59
CA TYR A 588 9.91 4.15 -26.07
C TYR A 588 11.24 3.84 -26.76
N SER A 589 11.85 4.79 -27.47
CA SER A 589 13.12 4.57 -28.19
C SER A 589 14.33 4.35 -27.26
N VAL A 590 14.25 4.77 -26.00
CA VAL A 590 15.32 4.58 -25.00
C VAL A 590 15.62 3.09 -24.87
N PRO A 591 16.87 2.61 -25.06
CA PRO A 591 17.17 1.17 -25.12
C PRO A 591 16.72 0.37 -23.89
N GLY A 592 16.78 0.98 -22.69
CA GLY A 592 16.36 0.34 -21.45
C GLY A 592 14.85 0.30 -21.21
N ALA A 593 14.06 1.12 -21.91
CA ALA A 593 12.60 1.12 -21.77
C ALA A 593 11.97 0.03 -22.65
N PHE A 594 10.91 -0.62 -22.17
CA PHE A 594 10.15 -1.62 -22.92
C PHE A 594 11.01 -2.75 -23.52
N ARG A 595 12.00 -3.21 -22.75
CA ARG A 595 13.01 -4.17 -23.19
C ARG A 595 12.37 -5.51 -23.61
N TRP A 596 11.47 -6.06 -22.79
CA TRP A 596 10.91 -7.38 -23.05
C TRP A 596 10.01 -7.36 -24.29
N LEU A 597 9.21 -6.31 -24.48
CA LEU A 597 8.40 -6.12 -25.68
C LEU A 597 9.26 -5.93 -26.94
N LYS A 598 10.38 -5.21 -26.85
CA LYS A 598 11.33 -5.08 -27.96
C LYS A 598 11.97 -6.43 -28.32
N GLU A 599 12.35 -7.24 -27.33
CA GLU A 599 12.86 -8.60 -27.55
C GLU A 599 11.82 -9.51 -28.22
N LEU A 600 10.52 -9.27 -27.99
CA LEU A 600 9.42 -9.95 -28.69
C LEU A 600 9.17 -9.42 -30.12
N GLY A 601 9.84 -8.34 -30.55
CA GLY A 601 9.77 -7.80 -31.90
C GLY A 601 8.91 -6.54 -32.05
N PHE A 602 8.52 -5.87 -30.96
CA PHE A 602 7.96 -4.52 -31.00
C PHE A 602 9.08 -3.48 -30.93
N GLU A 603 9.80 -3.26 -32.04
CA GLU A 603 10.99 -2.41 -32.03
C GLU A 603 10.66 -0.92 -31.88
N THR A 604 9.50 -0.49 -32.38
CA THR A 604 9.04 0.90 -32.31
C THR A 604 7.75 1.05 -31.51
N ARG A 605 7.48 2.29 -31.06
CA ARG A 605 6.20 2.60 -30.40
C ARG A 605 5.02 2.36 -31.35
N GLU A 606 5.17 2.65 -32.64
CA GLU A 606 4.11 2.47 -33.63
C GLU A 606 3.73 0.99 -33.78
N ASP A 607 4.71 0.09 -33.75
CA ASP A 607 4.51 -1.36 -33.77
C ASP A 607 3.59 -1.81 -32.63
N LEU A 608 3.93 -1.42 -31.40
CA LEU A 608 3.16 -1.76 -30.20
C LEU A 608 1.79 -1.09 -30.20
N ALA A 609 1.72 0.20 -30.55
CA ALA A 609 0.46 0.94 -30.60
C ALA A 609 -0.53 0.32 -31.58
N ARG A 610 -0.04 -0.17 -32.73
CA ARG A 610 -0.90 -0.83 -33.71
C ARG A 610 -1.46 -2.14 -33.18
N PHE A 611 -0.67 -2.95 -32.48
CA PHE A 611 -1.16 -4.16 -31.82
C PHE A 611 -2.23 -3.84 -30.75
N LEU A 612 -1.94 -2.86 -29.88
CA LEU A 612 -2.84 -2.43 -28.81
C LEU A 612 -4.08 -1.66 -29.29
N GLU A 613 -4.15 -1.22 -30.54
CA GLU A 613 -5.38 -0.66 -31.12
C GLU A 613 -6.38 -1.78 -31.50
N PHE A 614 -5.89 -2.92 -31.97
CA PHE A 614 -6.76 -4.07 -32.32
C PHE A 614 -7.17 -4.90 -31.10
N LEU A 615 -6.26 -5.11 -30.14
CA LEU A 615 -6.47 -6.04 -29.04
C LEU A 615 -7.77 -5.76 -28.25
N PRO A 616 -8.10 -4.53 -27.80
CA PRO A 616 -9.30 -4.27 -27.02
C PRO A 616 -10.59 -4.59 -27.78
N ALA A 617 -10.65 -4.22 -29.07
CA ALA A 617 -11.81 -4.52 -29.91
C ALA A 617 -11.99 -6.02 -30.12
N LEU A 618 -10.90 -6.78 -30.23
CA LEU A 618 -10.95 -8.23 -30.38
C LEU A 618 -11.35 -8.92 -29.08
N VAL A 619 -10.86 -8.46 -27.93
CA VAL A 619 -11.26 -8.98 -26.61
C VAL A 619 -12.76 -8.85 -26.41
N ASP A 620 -13.34 -7.68 -26.73
CA ASP A 620 -14.78 -7.42 -26.61
C ASP A 620 -15.61 -8.28 -27.59
N VAL A 621 -15.28 -8.23 -28.90
CA VAL A 621 -16.09 -8.90 -29.94
C VAL A 621 -16.03 -10.43 -29.87
N THR A 622 -14.95 -10.99 -29.32
CA THR A 622 -14.77 -12.45 -29.21
C THR A 622 -15.19 -13.01 -27.85
N ASP A 623 -15.66 -12.17 -26.92
CA ASP A 623 -15.93 -12.56 -25.53
C ASP A 623 -14.71 -13.24 -24.88
N TYR A 624 -13.53 -12.66 -25.10
CA TYR A 624 -12.25 -13.12 -24.60
C TYR A 624 -11.82 -14.55 -25.03
N ASP A 625 -12.16 -14.97 -26.26
CA ASP A 625 -11.62 -16.20 -26.84
C ASP A 625 -10.22 -15.99 -27.42
N LEU A 626 -9.18 -16.37 -26.67
CA LEU A 626 -7.77 -16.22 -27.05
C LEU A 626 -7.40 -16.91 -28.38
N ASN A 627 -8.04 -18.03 -28.74
CA ASN A 627 -7.74 -18.70 -30.03
C ASN A 627 -8.28 -17.89 -31.20
N THR A 628 -9.49 -17.36 -31.05
CA THR A 628 -10.11 -16.48 -32.05
C THR A 628 -9.36 -15.16 -32.15
N ILE A 629 -8.96 -14.56 -31.02
CA ILE A 629 -8.12 -13.34 -30.99
C ILE A 629 -6.81 -13.56 -31.74
N ALA A 630 -6.08 -14.64 -31.43
CA ALA A 630 -4.81 -14.95 -32.11
C ALA A 630 -5.01 -15.16 -33.62
N THR A 631 -6.09 -15.84 -34.03
CA THR A 631 -6.43 -16.04 -35.45
C THR A 631 -6.67 -14.71 -36.16
N LEU A 632 -7.46 -13.82 -35.56
CA LEU A 632 -7.81 -12.52 -36.14
C LEU A 632 -6.59 -11.59 -36.21
N LEU A 633 -5.73 -11.57 -35.19
CA LEU A 633 -4.49 -10.79 -35.20
C LEU A 633 -3.51 -11.23 -36.29
N ASN A 634 -3.42 -12.54 -36.58
CA ASN A 634 -2.59 -13.05 -37.68
C ASN A 634 -3.13 -12.67 -39.07
N ALA A 635 -4.42 -12.34 -39.20
CA ALA A 635 -5.07 -11.97 -40.45
C ALA A 635 -4.98 -10.46 -40.78
N VAL A 636 -4.43 -9.64 -39.87
CA VAL A 636 -4.29 -8.19 -40.07
C VAL A 636 -3.24 -7.88 -41.15
N GLU A 637 -3.61 -7.01 -42.09
CA GLU A 637 -2.73 -6.51 -43.17
C GLU A 637 -2.57 -4.97 -43.08
N PRO A 638 -1.35 -4.41 -43.22
CA PRO A 638 -0.06 -5.10 -43.26
C PRO A 638 0.19 -5.95 -42.00
N PRO A 639 1.11 -6.91 -42.03
CA PRO A 639 1.33 -7.78 -40.87
C PRO A 639 1.71 -6.97 -39.60
N LEU A 640 1.10 -7.28 -38.44
CA LEU A 640 1.52 -6.74 -37.12
C LEU A 640 2.94 -7.18 -36.73
N ALA A 641 3.65 -6.32 -36.00
CA ALA A 641 4.92 -6.67 -35.36
C ALA A 641 4.73 -7.67 -34.20
N GLY A 642 5.83 -8.14 -33.63
CA GLY A 642 5.83 -9.13 -32.55
C GLY A 642 6.00 -10.59 -33.01
N PRO A 643 5.77 -11.57 -32.11
CA PRO A 643 5.97 -12.99 -32.38
C PRO A 643 5.08 -13.50 -33.52
N ARG A 644 5.65 -14.28 -34.44
CA ARG A 644 4.93 -14.84 -35.61
C ARG A 644 5.10 -16.36 -35.75
N PRO A 645 4.01 -17.13 -35.94
CA PRO A 645 2.61 -16.69 -35.84
C PRO A 645 2.25 -16.31 -34.39
N ILE A 646 1.28 -15.40 -34.22
CA ILE A 646 0.73 -15.09 -32.89
C ILE A 646 -0.06 -16.32 -32.41
N THR A 647 0.30 -16.85 -31.25
CA THR A 647 -0.38 -17.98 -30.59
C THR A 647 -0.96 -17.54 -29.26
N VAL A 648 -1.79 -18.37 -28.62
CA VAL A 648 -2.26 -18.10 -27.23
C VAL A 648 -1.07 -17.93 -26.28
N GLY A 649 -0.06 -18.80 -26.38
CA GLY A 649 1.16 -18.67 -25.59
C GLY A 649 1.92 -17.36 -25.89
N GLY A 650 1.98 -16.96 -27.17
CA GLY A 650 2.54 -15.68 -27.58
C GLY A 650 1.77 -14.48 -27.00
N LEU A 651 0.44 -14.51 -26.99
CA LEU A 651 -0.37 -13.45 -26.37
C LEU A 651 -0.10 -13.32 -24.87
N LYS A 652 0.00 -14.44 -24.16
CA LYS A 652 0.34 -14.45 -22.73
C LYS A 652 1.76 -13.92 -22.46
N GLN A 653 2.73 -14.27 -23.31
CA GLN A 653 4.09 -13.73 -23.23
C GLN A 653 4.12 -12.21 -23.46
N ILE A 654 3.37 -11.71 -24.45
CA ILE A 654 3.23 -10.26 -24.70
C ILE A 654 2.58 -9.58 -23.48
N ALA A 655 1.54 -10.19 -22.91
CA ALA A 655 0.85 -9.61 -21.77
C ALA A 655 1.76 -9.49 -20.53
N ARG A 656 2.53 -10.54 -20.23
CA ARG A 656 3.54 -10.50 -19.16
C ARG A 656 4.62 -9.48 -19.44
N ALA A 657 5.17 -9.45 -20.66
CA ALA A 657 6.21 -8.49 -21.05
C ALA A 657 5.72 -7.04 -20.89
N TRP A 658 4.48 -6.74 -21.24
CA TRP A 658 3.88 -5.42 -20.99
C TRP A 658 3.86 -5.06 -19.50
N MET A 659 3.46 -5.99 -18.64
CA MET A 659 3.38 -5.75 -17.19
C MET A 659 4.77 -5.54 -16.57
N ASP A 660 5.73 -6.38 -16.93
CA ASP A 660 7.12 -6.26 -16.45
C ASP A 660 7.76 -4.95 -16.96
N ASP A 661 7.57 -4.61 -18.24
CA ASP A 661 8.09 -3.36 -18.83
C ASP A 661 7.44 -2.11 -18.23
N MET A 662 6.12 -2.12 -18.02
CA MET A 662 5.41 -1.01 -17.38
C MET A 662 5.82 -0.85 -15.92
N HIS A 663 6.02 -1.95 -15.18
CA HIS A 663 6.52 -1.90 -13.81
C HIS A 663 7.88 -1.19 -13.73
N GLU A 664 8.83 -1.61 -14.57
CA GLU A 664 10.16 -0.99 -14.64
C GLU A 664 10.06 0.48 -15.06
N TYR A 665 9.22 0.80 -16.06
CA TYR A 665 9.01 2.16 -16.54
C TYR A 665 8.41 3.09 -15.47
N CYS A 666 7.65 2.55 -14.50
CA CYS A 666 7.11 3.29 -13.37
C CYS A 666 8.14 3.57 -12.25
N ASN A 667 9.37 3.06 -12.34
CA ASN A 667 10.39 3.34 -11.34
C ASN A 667 10.78 4.82 -11.33
N VAL A 668 10.64 5.49 -10.18
CA VAL A 668 10.83 6.94 -10.06
C VAL A 668 12.27 7.39 -10.32
N SER A 669 13.24 6.47 -10.24
CA SER A 669 14.63 6.78 -10.57
C SER A 669 14.80 7.27 -12.02
N HIS A 670 13.93 6.81 -12.93
CA HIS A 670 13.94 7.21 -14.35
C HIS A 670 13.44 8.63 -14.59
N SER A 671 12.71 9.25 -13.65
CA SER A 671 12.17 10.61 -13.80
C SER A 671 13.01 11.69 -13.11
N THR A 672 13.96 11.33 -12.26
CA THR A 672 14.79 12.27 -11.45
C THR A 672 15.44 13.38 -12.27
N SER A 673 15.95 13.07 -13.45
CA SER A 673 16.60 14.04 -14.34
C SER A 673 15.67 15.11 -14.94
N LYS A 674 14.35 14.88 -14.89
CA LYS A 674 13.31 15.79 -15.41
C LYS A 674 12.78 16.73 -14.33
N LEU A 675 13.23 16.57 -13.08
CA LEU A 675 12.70 17.36 -11.97
C LEU A 675 13.15 18.83 -12.08
N ASP A 676 12.18 19.74 -12.03
CA ASP A 676 12.43 21.18 -11.87
C ASP A 676 12.75 21.52 -10.40
N PRO A 677 13.98 21.97 -10.08
CA PRO A 677 14.37 22.33 -8.71
C PRO A 677 13.51 23.43 -8.09
N VAL A 678 12.96 24.35 -8.89
CA VAL A 678 12.10 25.43 -8.37
C VAL A 678 10.78 24.84 -7.86
N GLN A 679 10.21 23.92 -8.62
CA GLN A 679 8.96 23.25 -8.24
C GLN A 679 9.14 22.32 -7.04
N THR A 680 10.16 21.44 -7.04
CA THR A 680 10.38 20.51 -5.91
C THR A 680 10.62 21.27 -4.61
N ASN A 681 11.35 22.38 -4.68
CA ASN A 681 11.63 23.23 -3.52
C ASN A 681 10.35 23.93 -3.02
N ALA A 682 9.59 24.54 -3.92
CA ALA A 682 8.33 25.20 -3.58
C ALA A 682 7.35 24.22 -2.91
N MET A 683 7.24 22.99 -3.42
CA MET A 683 6.37 21.96 -2.85
C MET A 683 6.88 21.47 -1.49
N ARG A 684 8.19 21.28 -1.31
CA ARG A 684 8.78 20.98 0.01
C ARG A 684 8.46 22.07 1.02
N ARG A 685 8.66 23.35 0.65
CA ARG A 685 8.36 24.50 1.52
C ARG A 685 6.88 24.56 1.90
N LEU A 686 5.98 24.21 0.99
CA LEU A 686 4.55 24.13 1.27
C LEU A 686 4.21 23.04 2.30
N ARG A 687 4.87 21.88 2.22
CA ARG A 687 4.76 20.83 3.26
C ARG A 687 5.29 21.30 4.60
N MET A 688 6.46 21.96 4.62
CA MET A 688 7.03 22.56 5.83
C MET A 688 6.10 23.61 6.45
N PHE A 689 5.45 24.43 5.60
CA PHE A 689 4.45 25.40 6.05
C PHE A 689 3.27 24.71 6.71
N ARG A 690 2.75 23.63 6.12
CA ARG A 690 1.67 22.83 6.72
C ARG A 690 2.07 22.19 8.04
N LEU A 691 3.26 21.62 8.13
CA LEU A 691 3.77 20.98 9.34
C LEU A 691 3.91 21.99 10.50
N ASN A 692 4.28 23.23 10.22
CA ASN A 692 4.31 24.32 11.22
C ASN A 692 2.92 24.95 11.49
N ASN A 693 1.90 24.62 10.69
CA ASN A 693 0.54 25.14 10.84
C ASN A 693 -0.48 23.98 10.89
N PRO A 694 -0.37 23.04 11.85
CA PRO A 694 -1.23 21.85 11.91
C PRO A 694 -2.71 22.18 12.13
N TRP A 695 -3.02 23.40 12.60
CA TRP A 695 -4.39 23.89 12.76
C TRP A 695 -5.15 23.98 11.43
N LEU A 696 -4.46 24.07 10.28
CA LEU A 696 -5.08 24.10 8.95
C LEU A 696 -5.86 22.81 8.64
N ARG A 697 -5.61 21.71 9.38
CA ARG A 697 -6.39 20.47 9.35
C ARG A 697 -7.84 20.68 9.74
N GLN A 698 -8.14 21.68 10.58
CA GLN A 698 -9.48 21.89 11.10
C GLN A 698 -10.43 22.45 10.04
N ASN A 699 -11.72 22.15 10.17
CA ASN A 699 -12.76 22.70 9.30
C ASN A 699 -12.81 24.24 9.36
N LEU A 700 -13.42 24.85 8.36
CA LEU A 700 -13.56 26.30 8.31
C LEU A 700 -14.39 26.84 9.48
N GLY A 701 -13.86 27.88 10.11
CA GLY A 701 -14.55 28.66 11.12
C GLY A 701 -15.50 29.72 10.53
N PRO A 702 -16.27 30.42 11.38
CA PRO A 702 -17.19 31.48 10.93
C PRO A 702 -16.51 32.66 10.23
N ASP A 703 -15.25 32.93 10.57
CA ASP A 703 -14.45 34.03 10.01
C ASP A 703 -13.59 33.60 8.81
N ASP A 704 -13.64 32.30 8.45
CA ASP A 704 -12.97 31.79 7.26
C ASP A 704 -13.82 32.03 6.02
N HIS A 705 -13.17 32.21 4.87
CA HIS A 705 -13.84 32.46 3.60
C HIS A 705 -13.29 31.57 2.50
N PHE A 706 -14.15 31.04 1.64
CA PHE A 706 -13.76 30.34 0.43
C PHE A 706 -14.76 30.62 -0.70
N ARG A 707 -14.23 31.02 -1.86
CA ARG A 707 -15.03 31.28 -3.06
C ARG A 707 -14.20 31.16 -4.33
N TYR A 708 -14.86 31.08 -5.48
CA TYR A 708 -14.23 31.37 -6.76
C TYR A 708 -14.48 32.83 -7.18
N LEU A 709 -13.71 33.31 -8.17
CA LEU A 709 -13.91 34.65 -8.74
C LEU A 709 -15.10 34.67 -9.71
N GLU A 710 -15.91 35.72 -9.61
CA GLU A 710 -17.06 35.97 -10.48
C GLU A 710 -16.92 37.32 -11.19
N PRO A 711 -17.33 37.44 -12.47
CA PRO A 711 -17.77 36.35 -13.35
C PRO A 711 -16.62 35.38 -13.69
N ILE A 712 -16.96 34.15 -14.09
CA ILE A 712 -15.98 33.09 -14.41
C ILE A 712 -15.07 33.49 -15.58
N ASP A 713 -15.59 34.17 -16.61
CA ASP A 713 -14.82 34.70 -17.76
C ASP A 713 -13.75 33.73 -18.32
N GLY A 714 -14.10 32.45 -18.41
CA GLY A 714 -13.25 31.39 -18.96
C GLY A 714 -12.12 30.91 -18.05
N ARG A 715 -12.15 31.21 -16.75
CA ARG A 715 -11.13 30.81 -15.76
C ARG A 715 -11.73 30.47 -14.39
N THR A 716 -11.14 29.50 -13.72
CA THR A 716 -11.51 29.09 -12.36
C THR A 716 -10.38 29.49 -11.41
N VAL A 717 -10.57 30.57 -10.67
CA VAL A 717 -9.62 31.02 -9.64
C VAL A 717 -10.30 30.92 -8.28
N PHE A 718 -9.73 30.15 -7.37
CA PHE A 718 -10.17 30.03 -5.98
C PHE A 718 -9.40 31.00 -5.09
N VAL A 719 -10.11 31.57 -4.12
CA VAL A 719 -9.52 32.34 -3.03
C VAL A 719 -10.00 31.79 -1.69
N ALA A 720 -9.09 31.67 -0.74
CA ALA A 720 -9.39 31.17 0.61
C ALA A 720 -8.74 32.06 1.67
N LEU A 721 -9.48 32.41 2.71
CA LEU A 721 -8.97 33.00 3.94
C LEU A 721 -9.18 32.02 5.08
N ARG A 722 -8.11 31.67 5.80
CA ARG A 722 -8.11 30.82 6.99
C ARG A 722 -7.56 31.60 8.17
N ASN A 723 -8.20 31.46 9.33
CA ASN A 723 -7.84 32.13 10.58
C ASN A 723 -7.30 31.12 11.60
N ALA A 724 -6.11 31.40 12.13
CA ALA A 724 -5.50 30.55 13.15
C ALA A 724 -6.22 30.74 14.50
N PRO A 725 -6.44 29.67 15.29
CA PRO A 725 -7.11 29.77 16.58
C PRO A 725 -6.45 30.71 17.60
N GLN A 726 -5.14 30.94 17.46
CA GLN A 726 -4.33 31.74 18.39
C GLN A 726 -4.00 33.14 17.82
N GLY A 727 -4.63 33.53 16.72
CA GLY A 727 -4.31 34.74 15.96
C GLY A 727 -3.34 34.48 14.82
N GLY A 728 -3.50 35.25 13.75
CA GLY A 728 -2.81 35.07 12.48
C GLY A 728 -3.71 34.49 11.39
N GLU A 729 -3.38 34.76 10.13
CA GLU A 729 -4.22 34.45 8.98
C GLU A 729 -3.39 33.94 7.80
N VAL A 730 -4.03 33.10 7.00
CA VAL A 730 -3.50 32.55 5.74
C VAL A 730 -4.48 32.90 4.63
N PHE A 731 -4.00 33.56 3.58
CA PHE A 731 -4.77 33.89 2.40
C PHE A 731 -4.17 33.25 1.16
N THR A 732 -4.94 32.44 0.46
CA THR A 732 -4.50 31.72 -0.74
C THR A 732 -5.24 32.18 -1.97
N VAL A 733 -4.53 32.29 -3.09
CA VAL A 733 -5.12 32.50 -4.41
C VAL A 733 -4.60 31.40 -5.33
N CYS A 734 -5.49 30.60 -5.91
CA CYS A 734 -5.13 29.45 -6.74
C CYS A 734 -5.85 29.51 -8.08
N HIS A 735 -5.10 29.61 -9.17
CA HIS A 735 -5.62 29.49 -10.52
C HIS A 735 -5.68 28.02 -10.91
N MET A 736 -6.88 27.46 -10.89
CA MET A 736 -7.12 26.03 -10.96
C MET A 736 -7.30 25.53 -12.39
N GLU A 737 -7.74 26.41 -13.29
CA GLU A 737 -8.10 26.05 -14.65
C GLU A 737 -8.39 27.29 -15.51
N GLY A 738 -8.05 27.24 -16.80
CA GLY A 738 -8.61 28.15 -17.81
C GLY A 738 -7.67 29.26 -18.27
N GLY A 739 -8.24 30.34 -18.83
CA GLY A 739 -7.47 31.48 -19.38
C GLY A 739 -6.73 32.28 -18.32
N GLU A 740 -5.74 33.09 -18.74
CA GLU A 740 -5.06 34.00 -17.81
C GLU A 740 -6.03 35.04 -17.23
N THR A 741 -5.73 35.55 -16.03
CA THR A 741 -6.48 36.66 -15.44
C THR A 741 -6.12 37.97 -16.12
N ASP A 742 -6.95 38.99 -15.95
CA ASP A 742 -6.47 40.37 -16.06
C ASP A 742 -5.42 40.66 -14.97
N ASP A 743 -4.79 41.84 -15.03
CA ASP A 743 -3.88 42.29 -13.98
C ASP A 743 -4.66 42.49 -12.67
N ILE A 744 -4.37 41.68 -11.65
CA ILE A 744 -5.08 41.67 -10.37
C ILE A 744 -4.09 41.81 -9.22
N ASP A 745 -4.38 42.69 -8.26
CA ASP A 745 -3.71 42.65 -6.96
C ASP A 745 -4.36 41.54 -6.13
N PRO A 746 -3.62 40.48 -5.74
CA PRO A 746 -4.18 39.38 -4.95
C PRO A 746 -4.84 39.85 -3.66
N LEU A 747 -4.30 40.87 -2.99
CA LEU A 747 -4.82 41.35 -1.69
C LEU A 747 -6.14 42.11 -1.85
N ASP A 748 -6.47 42.59 -3.05
CA ASP A 748 -7.78 43.20 -3.33
C ASP A 748 -8.91 42.17 -3.32
N LEU A 749 -8.59 40.87 -3.43
CA LEU A 749 -9.56 39.78 -3.39
C LEU A 749 -9.96 39.37 -1.96
N LEU A 750 -9.29 39.90 -0.94
CA LEU A 750 -9.67 39.71 0.47
C LEU A 750 -11.09 40.23 0.74
N PRO A 751 -11.83 39.63 1.70
CA PRO A 751 -13.10 40.18 2.14
C PRO A 751 -12.96 41.64 2.61
N ASP A 752 -13.96 42.48 2.35
CA ASP A 752 -13.93 43.91 2.70
C ASP A 752 -13.78 44.17 4.22
N SER A 753 -14.16 43.20 5.05
CA SER A 753 -14.00 43.23 6.50
C SER A 753 -12.54 43.06 6.96
N VAL A 754 -11.63 42.67 6.07
CA VAL A 754 -10.25 42.31 6.40
C VAL A 754 -9.31 43.42 5.94
N SER A 755 -8.43 43.89 6.84
CA SER A 755 -7.39 44.85 6.47
C SER A 755 -6.44 44.27 5.43
N ARG A 756 -6.09 45.06 4.42
CA ARG A 756 -5.12 44.73 3.38
C ARG A 756 -3.66 45.01 3.79
N ASN A 757 -3.44 45.60 4.98
CA ASN A 757 -2.11 45.87 5.51
C ASN A 757 -1.50 44.62 6.19
N ASP A 758 -0.17 44.62 6.30
CA ASP A 758 0.64 43.66 7.06
C ASP A 758 0.56 42.20 6.55
N TRP A 759 0.19 42.03 5.28
CA TRP A 759 0.28 40.75 4.59
C TRP A 759 1.66 40.57 3.96
N HIS A 760 2.21 39.37 4.09
CA HIS A 760 3.48 38.99 3.48
C HIS A 760 3.28 37.83 2.53
N LEU A 761 3.86 37.91 1.34
CA LEU A 761 3.93 36.76 0.44
C LEU A 761 4.88 35.71 1.02
N THR A 762 4.35 34.52 1.30
CA THR A 762 5.05 33.44 2.02
C THR A 762 5.37 32.26 1.12
N ILE A 763 4.46 31.92 0.20
CA ILE A 763 4.68 30.89 -0.83
C ILE A 763 4.20 31.42 -2.16
N ARG A 764 5.00 31.17 -3.21
CA ARG A 764 4.62 31.38 -4.60
C ARG A 764 4.76 30.07 -5.35
N GLY A 765 3.81 29.78 -6.23
CA GLY A 765 3.91 28.66 -7.15
C GLY A 765 5.07 28.87 -8.13
N PRO A 766 5.62 27.78 -8.70
CA PRO A 766 6.61 27.86 -9.75
C PRO A 766 6.06 28.63 -10.96
N GLY A 767 6.95 29.35 -11.65
CA GLY A 767 6.58 30.25 -12.76
C GLY A 767 6.25 31.69 -12.33
N ILE A 768 6.19 31.99 -11.02
CA ILE A 768 6.11 33.36 -10.49
C ILE A 768 7.53 33.82 -10.16
N GLY A 769 7.90 34.99 -10.69
CA GLY A 769 9.27 35.54 -10.62
C GLY A 769 9.81 35.71 -9.21
N ALA A 770 11.12 35.54 -9.04
CA ALA A 770 11.74 35.54 -7.73
C ALA A 770 11.73 36.91 -7.02
N ASP A 771 11.57 37.96 -7.82
CA ASP A 771 11.45 39.37 -7.47
C ASP A 771 10.02 39.79 -7.09
N TYR A 772 9.01 38.97 -7.40
CA TYR A 772 7.64 39.24 -7.00
C TYR A 772 7.47 39.03 -5.50
N ILE A 773 7.10 40.12 -4.80
CA ILE A 773 6.87 40.17 -3.36
C ILE A 773 5.45 40.64 -2.99
N GLY A 774 4.62 40.97 -3.99
CA GLY A 774 3.27 41.52 -3.84
C GLY A 774 2.93 42.54 -4.95
N GLY A 775 1.66 42.97 -4.99
CA GLY A 775 1.12 43.89 -6.00
C GLY A 775 0.41 43.20 -7.17
N PRO A 776 0.03 43.94 -8.21
CA PRO A 776 -0.67 43.37 -9.37
C PRO A 776 0.15 42.32 -10.13
N LEU A 777 -0.49 41.21 -10.51
CA LEU A 777 0.03 40.26 -11.49
C LEU A 777 -1.06 39.61 -12.34
N VAL A 778 -0.64 39.01 -13.45
CA VAL A 778 -1.43 38.09 -14.26
C VAL A 778 -1.22 36.66 -13.79
N LEU A 779 -2.27 36.01 -13.30
CA LEU A 779 -2.26 34.59 -12.94
C LEU A 779 -2.60 33.72 -14.15
N ARG A 780 -1.93 32.59 -14.27
CA ARG A 780 -2.15 31.57 -15.29
C ARG A 780 -2.47 30.21 -14.65
N ASP A 781 -3.01 29.30 -15.46
CA ASP A 781 -3.32 27.93 -15.02
C ASP A 781 -2.16 27.31 -14.24
N SER A 782 -2.48 26.77 -13.06
CA SER A 782 -1.58 26.12 -12.11
C SER A 782 -0.68 27.07 -11.30
N MET A 783 -0.88 28.39 -11.39
CA MET A 783 -0.23 29.35 -10.49
C MET A 783 -1.00 29.50 -9.18
N GLY A 784 -0.27 29.63 -8.08
CA GLY A 784 -0.87 29.91 -6.77
C GLY A 784 0.02 30.77 -5.89
N LEU A 785 -0.60 31.43 -4.91
CA LEU A 785 0.05 32.31 -3.95
C LEU A 785 -0.48 32.01 -2.55
N VAL A 786 0.39 32.10 -1.55
CA VAL A 786 0.04 32.08 -0.12
C VAL A 786 0.59 33.32 0.53
N PHE A 787 -0.31 34.13 1.08
CA PHE A 787 0.00 35.26 1.92
C PHE A 787 -0.29 34.91 3.37
N THR A 788 0.51 35.45 4.29
CA THR A 788 0.27 35.30 5.73
C THR A 788 0.30 36.62 6.43
N ARG A 789 -0.49 36.75 7.50
CA ARG A 789 -0.44 37.87 8.43
C ARG A 789 -0.38 37.35 9.85
N GLY A 790 0.50 37.90 10.69
CA GLY A 790 0.59 37.55 12.11
C GLY A 790 1.01 36.10 12.42
N LEU A 791 1.64 35.40 11.47
CA LEU A 791 2.16 34.04 11.64
C LEU A 791 3.70 34.04 11.66
N ASP A 792 4.28 33.14 12.44
CA ASP A 792 5.73 32.90 12.43
C ASP A 792 6.11 32.03 11.22
N ILE A 793 6.86 32.64 10.29
CA ILE A 793 7.35 32.01 9.07
C ILE A 793 8.88 31.87 9.06
N THR A 794 9.54 32.03 10.20
CA THR A 794 11.02 31.98 10.31
C THR A 794 11.60 30.63 9.89
N HIS A 795 10.84 29.55 10.03
CA HIS A 795 11.22 28.21 9.55
C HIS A 795 11.38 28.10 8.03
N LEU A 796 10.86 29.07 7.26
CA LEU A 796 11.04 29.18 5.81
C LEU A 796 12.13 30.20 5.43
N ALA A 797 12.72 30.90 6.39
CA ALA A 797 13.69 31.96 6.14
C ALA A 797 15.08 31.38 5.77
N GLY A 798 15.75 32.00 4.80
CA GLY A 798 17.14 31.67 4.43
C GLY A 798 17.29 30.61 3.32
N GLU A 799 16.21 29.95 2.93
CA GLU A 799 16.20 29.11 1.73
C GLU A 799 15.77 29.96 0.51
N PRO A 800 16.45 29.86 -0.65
CA PRO A 800 16.01 30.52 -1.88
C PRO A 800 14.60 30.03 -2.28
N HIS A 801 13.81 30.92 -2.90
CA HIS A 801 12.49 30.62 -3.46
C HIS A 801 12.54 30.60 -4.98
#